data_AF-A0A1W9MS63-F1
#
_entry.id   AF-A0A1W9MS63-F1
#
_cell.length_a   1.000
_cell.length_b   1.000
_cell.length_c   1.000
_cell.angle_alpha   90.00
_cell.angle_beta   90.00
_cell.angle_gamma   90.00
#
_symmetry.space_group_name_H-M   'P 1'
#
loop_
_entity.id
_entity.type
_entity.pdbx_description
1 polymer ?
#
loop_
_entity_poly.entity_id
_entity_poly.type
_entity_poly.pdbx_seq_one_letter_code
_entity_poly.pdbx_strand_id
1 'polypeptide(L)'
;MLSYNFELRGTVTSASDSAAPSVSITNPTTGATGVAVNADITINFSEGVNVASGWFTISGSSSGTHIVAVTGGPASYTLNPDSDFSIGETVTVTIDKDKVKDADTDDATYDYMTANYTWSFTTLDVAPFVSSKTPVAGATVNSNITVDFSENVNVATGWYSISGARSGAHIATVSGTSPNYTLNPDSDFWYNEIVTVLVDGAKVTDTDTADPPDTAANDNWSFTTACSSNPITVTATGDSGAGTLREAIAGICSGGAITFASSLAGQTIALTTGEMAIDKNLTISNANAPGLVISGNNASRVFNINSGKTVTITNLTISNGKASNGAGIFNDGNLTLNNCSLTDNTADGDSTGGGAILNSETATINNSSIFGNYTTGNNSTGAGIFNDPSCSLTLTNCTVSGNAAAGSGNGGGIFNAAGSLTVNNCTITGNTANSGSGVVNAGGTANIKHTVIAGNTATSGTNPDVGGDFTSNGYNLIGADTSDNSAFTPGNNDQAGTVVTPLNPKLSALAANGGPTKTHALQTGSPAIDAGDPSFSGLTTDQRGTGYARVVNGRIDIGAFESPPPVVVSISGAGAAEGGAMAFTVSRSSSSGAISVNYTTADGTAIAGSDYYGASGTLSIADGVSSGTITVSTIDDSLDEDAEAFTVTLSSPVNATIGTGSAGGTIYDN
;
A
#
# COMPACT_ATOMS: atom_id res chain seq x y z
N MET A 1 -17.45 6.43 -133.94
CA MET A 1 -17.73 5.05 -134.39
C MET A 1 -17.93 4.20 -133.15
N LEU A 2 -19.09 3.55 -133.03
CA LEU A 2 -19.53 2.75 -131.89
C LEU A 2 -18.54 1.64 -131.54
N SER A 3 -18.29 1.40 -130.25
CA SER A 3 -17.77 0.11 -129.76
C SER A 3 -18.25 -0.12 -128.33
N TYR A 4 -18.84 -1.29 -128.14
CA TYR A 4 -19.67 -1.72 -127.01
C TYR A 4 -18.90 -1.93 -125.70
N ASN A 5 -19.50 -1.52 -124.58
CA ASN A 5 -19.13 -1.94 -123.22
C ASN A 5 -19.70 -3.33 -122.93
N PHE A 6 -18.89 -4.21 -122.35
CA PHE A 6 -19.33 -5.44 -121.69
C PHE A 6 -18.94 -5.31 -120.21
N GLU A 7 -19.93 -5.19 -119.32
CA GLU A 7 -19.72 -5.31 -117.87
C GLU A 7 -19.66 -6.80 -117.49
N LEU A 8 -18.56 -7.21 -116.87
CA LEU A 8 -18.43 -8.50 -116.20
C LEU A 8 -18.64 -8.28 -114.70
N ARG A 9 -19.82 -8.67 -114.18
CA ARG A 9 -20.07 -8.77 -112.73
C ARG A 9 -19.58 -10.13 -112.24
N GLY A 10 -18.36 -10.17 -111.70
CA GLY A 10 -17.88 -11.29 -110.90
C GLY A 10 -18.10 -10.99 -109.41
N THR A 11 -19.02 -11.72 -108.78
CA THR A 11 -19.14 -11.82 -107.33
C THR A 11 -17.98 -12.66 -106.81
N VAL A 12 -17.17 -12.10 -105.92
CA VAL A 12 -16.21 -12.86 -105.11
C VAL A 12 -17.02 -13.56 -104.03
N THR A 13 -17.17 -14.88 -104.14
CA THR A 13 -17.66 -15.72 -103.05
C THR A 13 -16.54 -15.82 -102.00
N SER A 14 -16.81 -15.35 -100.79
CA SER A 14 -15.99 -15.61 -99.60
C SER A 14 -15.80 -17.13 -99.43
N ALA A 15 -14.61 -17.55 -99.01
CA ALA A 15 -14.38 -18.92 -98.61
C ALA A 15 -15.36 -19.26 -97.48
N SER A 16 -16.06 -20.39 -97.59
CA SER A 16 -16.90 -20.94 -96.52
C SER A 16 -16.03 -21.15 -95.29
N ASP A 17 -16.34 -20.45 -94.20
CA ASP A 17 -15.84 -20.86 -92.89
C ASP A 17 -16.49 -22.21 -92.56
N SER A 18 -15.72 -23.14 -92.00
CA SER A 18 -16.20 -24.50 -91.71
C SER A 18 -15.67 -25.03 -90.38
N ALA A 19 -15.12 -24.13 -89.56
CA ALA A 19 -14.60 -24.48 -88.25
C ALA A 19 -15.71 -24.37 -87.20
N ALA A 20 -15.81 -25.35 -86.31
CA ALA A 20 -16.72 -25.25 -85.18
C ALA A 20 -16.39 -24.04 -84.30
N PRO A 21 -17.42 -23.30 -83.82
CA PRO A 21 -17.19 -22.23 -82.87
C PRO A 21 -16.57 -22.79 -81.58
N SER A 22 -15.66 -22.02 -81.00
CA SER A 22 -15.02 -22.31 -79.71
C SER A 22 -14.90 -21.04 -78.88
N VAL A 23 -14.81 -21.15 -77.56
CA VAL A 23 -14.53 -19.99 -76.70
C VAL A 23 -13.05 -19.62 -76.87
N SER A 24 -12.79 -18.40 -77.36
CA SER A 24 -11.45 -17.90 -77.66
C SER A 24 -10.82 -17.19 -76.46
N ILE A 25 -11.61 -16.41 -75.72
CA ILE A 25 -11.17 -15.74 -74.49
C ILE A 25 -12.36 -15.49 -73.56
N THR A 26 -12.11 -15.57 -72.26
CA THR A 26 -13.06 -15.20 -71.20
C THR A 26 -12.48 -14.09 -70.35
N ASN A 27 -13.35 -13.23 -69.82
CA ASN A 27 -13.02 -12.28 -68.77
C ASN A 27 -14.12 -12.36 -67.69
N PRO A 28 -13.83 -12.74 -66.44
CA PRO A 28 -12.52 -13.12 -65.92
C PRO A 28 -11.92 -14.34 -66.63
N THR A 29 -10.58 -14.38 -66.69
CA THR A 29 -9.85 -15.50 -67.28
C THR A 29 -9.95 -16.74 -66.39
N THR A 30 -9.75 -17.93 -66.97
CA THR A 30 -9.75 -19.19 -66.21
C THR A 30 -8.76 -19.14 -65.05
N GLY A 31 -9.25 -19.34 -63.83
CA GLY A 31 -8.45 -19.29 -62.60
C GLY A 31 -8.08 -17.88 -62.14
N ALA A 32 -8.71 -16.82 -62.68
CA ALA A 32 -8.54 -15.46 -62.16
C ALA A 32 -8.98 -15.40 -60.70
N THR A 33 -8.24 -14.65 -59.89
CA THR A 33 -8.54 -14.44 -58.47
C THR A 33 -8.73 -12.96 -58.15
N GLY A 34 -9.31 -12.63 -57.00
CA GLY A 34 -9.59 -11.24 -56.62
C GLY A 34 -10.60 -10.51 -57.51
N VAL A 35 -11.48 -11.24 -58.20
CA VAL A 35 -12.46 -10.65 -59.12
C VAL A 35 -13.51 -9.86 -58.34
N ALA A 36 -13.81 -8.62 -58.72
CA ALA A 36 -14.86 -7.85 -58.05
C ALA A 36 -16.19 -8.65 -58.02
N VAL A 37 -16.88 -8.64 -56.88
CA VAL A 37 -18.13 -9.40 -56.69
C VAL A 37 -19.23 -9.05 -57.69
N ASN A 38 -19.15 -7.88 -58.32
CA ASN A 38 -20.07 -7.38 -59.33
C ASN A 38 -19.47 -7.39 -60.76
N ALA A 39 -18.41 -8.16 -61.00
CA ALA A 39 -17.76 -8.20 -62.30
C ALA A 39 -18.68 -8.81 -63.37
N ASP A 40 -18.84 -8.08 -64.47
CA ASP A 40 -19.42 -8.62 -65.70
C ASP A 40 -18.52 -9.73 -66.26
N ILE A 41 -19.15 -10.78 -66.80
CA ILE A 41 -18.47 -11.92 -67.41
C ILE A 41 -18.56 -11.80 -68.93
N THR A 42 -17.44 -11.60 -69.61
CA THR A 42 -17.38 -11.53 -71.07
C THR A 42 -16.87 -12.84 -71.66
N ILE A 43 -17.50 -13.28 -72.74
CA ILE A 43 -17.16 -14.47 -73.52
C ILE A 43 -16.99 -14.05 -74.97
N ASN A 44 -15.81 -14.30 -75.52
CA ASN A 44 -15.58 -14.18 -76.95
C ASN A 44 -15.45 -15.57 -77.56
N PHE A 45 -16.10 -15.75 -78.69
CA PHE A 45 -16.00 -16.96 -79.50
C PHE A 45 -14.91 -16.79 -80.58
N SER A 46 -14.51 -17.89 -81.23
CA SER A 46 -13.61 -17.88 -82.39
C SER A 46 -14.18 -17.12 -83.59
N GLU A 47 -15.52 -17.04 -83.65
CA GLU A 47 -16.30 -16.46 -84.73
C GLU A 47 -17.69 -16.02 -84.23
N GLY A 48 -18.56 -15.56 -85.13
CA GLY A 48 -19.95 -15.22 -84.79
C GLY A 48 -20.79 -16.47 -84.53
N VAL A 49 -21.58 -16.48 -83.46
CA VAL A 49 -22.45 -17.61 -83.09
C VAL A 49 -23.92 -17.21 -82.95
N ASN A 50 -24.80 -18.18 -83.17
CA ASN A 50 -26.20 -18.13 -82.76
C ASN A 50 -26.37 -18.96 -81.48
N VAL A 51 -26.90 -18.33 -80.43
CA VAL A 51 -27.10 -18.98 -79.12
C VAL A 51 -28.59 -19.26 -78.85
N ALA A 52 -28.88 -20.46 -78.32
CA ALA A 52 -30.22 -20.84 -77.88
C ALA A 52 -30.46 -20.49 -76.40
N SER A 53 -31.71 -20.48 -75.96
CA SER A 53 -32.02 -20.27 -74.53
C SER A 53 -31.33 -21.32 -73.65
N GLY A 54 -30.71 -20.88 -72.55
CA GLY A 54 -29.98 -21.74 -71.62
C GLY A 54 -28.60 -22.20 -72.10
N TRP A 55 -27.95 -21.45 -73.01
CA TRP A 55 -26.63 -21.81 -73.55
C TRP A 55 -25.46 -21.71 -72.56
N PHE A 56 -25.70 -21.22 -71.34
CA PHE A 56 -24.71 -21.18 -70.27
C PHE A 56 -25.34 -21.40 -68.89
N THR A 57 -24.51 -21.74 -67.92
CA THR A 57 -24.82 -21.68 -66.48
C THR A 57 -23.74 -20.90 -65.74
N ILE A 58 -24.12 -20.15 -64.70
CA ILE A 58 -23.22 -19.48 -63.75
C ILE A 58 -23.64 -19.87 -62.35
N SER A 59 -22.72 -20.40 -61.55
CA SER A 59 -22.97 -20.72 -60.14
C SER A 59 -21.78 -20.32 -59.28
N GLY A 60 -22.04 -19.53 -58.25
CA GLY A 60 -21.12 -19.36 -57.12
C GLY A 60 -21.22 -20.55 -56.17
N SER A 61 -20.13 -20.87 -55.48
CA SER A 61 -20.09 -21.93 -54.47
C SER A 61 -20.96 -21.58 -53.24
N SER A 62 -21.17 -20.30 -52.97
CA SER A 62 -21.90 -19.78 -51.81
C SER A 62 -23.19 -19.05 -52.22
N SER A 63 -23.15 -18.25 -53.29
CA SER A 63 -24.32 -17.54 -53.82
C SER A 63 -25.29 -18.42 -54.60
N GLY A 64 -24.84 -19.60 -55.05
CA GLY A 64 -25.62 -20.51 -55.88
C GLY A 64 -25.74 -20.06 -57.34
N THR A 65 -26.77 -20.54 -58.04
CA THR A 65 -26.97 -20.26 -59.46
C THR A 65 -27.53 -18.85 -59.68
N HIS A 66 -26.97 -18.12 -60.65
CA HIS A 66 -27.41 -16.76 -61.00
C HIS A 66 -28.27 -16.73 -62.25
N ILE A 67 -29.22 -15.79 -62.30
CA ILE A 67 -29.91 -15.40 -63.53
C ILE A 67 -29.11 -14.27 -64.15
N VAL A 68 -28.99 -14.23 -65.48
CA VAL A 68 -28.01 -13.35 -66.13
C VAL A 68 -28.66 -12.57 -67.25
N ALA A 69 -28.47 -11.25 -67.23
CA ALA A 69 -28.78 -10.40 -68.36
C ALA A 69 -27.67 -10.55 -69.41
N VAL A 70 -28.04 -10.94 -70.62
CA VAL A 70 -27.10 -11.16 -71.73
C VAL A 70 -27.15 -9.98 -72.69
N THR A 71 -25.99 -9.40 -72.99
CA THR A 71 -25.83 -8.35 -74.00
C THR A 71 -24.70 -8.69 -74.97
N GLY A 72 -24.66 -8.04 -76.14
CA GLY A 72 -23.66 -8.30 -77.20
C GLY A 72 -24.14 -9.23 -78.32
N GLY A 73 -23.20 -9.98 -78.91
CA GLY A 73 -23.37 -10.87 -80.05
C GLY A 73 -22.97 -10.24 -81.40
N PRO A 74 -22.70 -11.06 -82.43
CA PRO A 74 -22.75 -12.52 -82.41
C PRO A 74 -21.44 -13.19 -81.95
N ALA A 75 -20.29 -12.50 -81.91
CA ALA A 75 -19.00 -13.12 -81.54
C ALA A 75 -18.56 -12.85 -80.09
N SER A 76 -19.16 -11.88 -79.42
CA SER A 76 -18.77 -11.41 -78.08
C SER A 76 -20.02 -11.18 -77.24
N TYR A 77 -20.14 -11.86 -76.11
CA TYR A 77 -21.28 -11.74 -75.19
C TYR A 77 -20.80 -11.24 -73.83
N THR A 78 -21.58 -10.36 -73.22
CA THR A 78 -21.40 -9.95 -71.83
C THR A 78 -22.58 -10.47 -71.01
N LEU A 79 -22.25 -11.19 -69.95
CA LEU A 79 -23.12 -11.82 -68.98
C LEU A 79 -23.06 -10.99 -67.69
N ASN A 80 -24.15 -10.31 -67.35
CA ASN A 80 -24.27 -9.54 -66.12
C ASN A 80 -25.20 -10.29 -65.14
N PRO A 81 -24.66 -10.87 -64.04
CA PRO A 81 -25.43 -11.56 -63.02
C PRO A 81 -26.51 -10.68 -62.37
N ASP A 82 -27.61 -11.29 -61.93
CA ASP A 82 -28.76 -10.63 -61.32
C ASP A 82 -28.50 -10.08 -59.91
N SER A 83 -27.47 -10.59 -59.25
CA SER A 83 -26.95 -10.11 -57.97
C SER A 83 -25.43 -10.28 -57.91
N ASP A 84 -24.78 -9.47 -57.08
CA ASP A 84 -23.36 -9.64 -56.76
C ASP A 84 -23.08 -11.04 -56.21
N PHE A 85 -21.91 -11.57 -56.54
CA PHE A 85 -21.34 -12.77 -55.93
C PHE A 85 -21.01 -12.53 -54.44
N SER A 86 -20.92 -13.60 -53.67
CA SER A 86 -20.35 -13.57 -52.31
C SER A 86 -18.85 -13.25 -52.37
N ILE A 87 -18.32 -12.63 -51.34
CA ILE A 87 -16.87 -12.43 -51.14
C ILE A 87 -16.19 -13.79 -50.97
N GLY A 88 -14.99 -13.96 -51.54
CA GLY A 88 -14.17 -15.17 -51.42
C GLY A 88 -14.78 -16.45 -52.00
N GLU A 89 -15.72 -16.37 -52.93
CA GLU A 89 -16.38 -17.55 -53.49
C GLU A 89 -15.81 -17.98 -54.85
N THR A 90 -15.89 -19.28 -55.16
CA THR A 90 -15.56 -19.80 -56.49
C THR A 90 -16.79 -19.72 -57.40
N VAL A 91 -16.71 -18.93 -58.46
CA VAL A 91 -17.73 -18.83 -59.50
C VAL A 91 -17.36 -19.75 -60.66
N THR A 92 -18.25 -20.67 -61.02
CA THR A 92 -18.10 -21.57 -62.17
C THR A 92 -19.05 -21.19 -63.28
N VAL A 93 -18.53 -21.02 -64.50
CA VAL A 93 -19.30 -20.77 -65.71
C VAL A 93 -19.15 -21.94 -66.67
N THR A 94 -20.27 -22.45 -67.20
CA THR A 94 -20.28 -23.52 -68.20
C THR A 94 -21.05 -23.09 -69.42
N ILE A 95 -20.45 -23.21 -70.61
CA ILE A 95 -21.10 -23.04 -71.91
C ILE A 95 -21.53 -24.41 -72.42
N ASP A 96 -22.81 -24.54 -72.77
CA ASP A 96 -23.39 -25.77 -73.33
C ASP A 96 -23.14 -25.83 -74.83
N LYS A 97 -22.38 -26.84 -75.23
CA LYS A 97 -21.96 -27.03 -76.62
C LYS A 97 -23.13 -27.19 -77.58
N ASP A 98 -24.22 -27.82 -77.13
CA ASP A 98 -25.39 -28.15 -77.96
C ASP A 98 -26.34 -26.95 -78.12
N LYS A 99 -25.97 -25.79 -77.57
CA LYS A 99 -26.78 -24.55 -77.58
C LYS A 99 -26.08 -23.38 -78.26
N VAL A 100 -24.84 -23.55 -78.68
CA VAL A 100 -24.05 -22.55 -79.40
C VAL A 100 -23.67 -23.13 -80.75
N LYS A 101 -24.14 -22.51 -81.82
CA LYS A 101 -23.86 -22.92 -83.20
C LYS A 101 -23.29 -21.77 -84.00
N ASP A 102 -22.59 -22.08 -85.08
CA ASP A 102 -22.11 -21.09 -86.04
C ASP A 102 -23.25 -20.17 -86.55
N ALA A 103 -22.92 -18.88 -86.76
CA ALA A 103 -23.79 -17.88 -87.33
C ALA A 103 -23.76 -17.79 -88.86
N ASP A 104 -22.77 -18.41 -89.54
CA ASP A 104 -22.77 -18.51 -90.99
C ASP A 104 -23.94 -19.38 -91.47
N THR A 105 -24.64 -18.91 -92.51
CA THR A 105 -25.79 -19.57 -93.11
C THR A 105 -25.43 -20.41 -94.34
N ASP A 106 -24.17 -20.36 -94.79
CA ASP A 106 -23.71 -21.04 -96.01
C ASP A 106 -23.14 -22.46 -95.77
N ASP A 107 -23.11 -22.96 -94.53
CA ASP A 107 -22.74 -24.35 -94.21
C ASP A 107 -23.96 -25.30 -94.09
N ALA A 108 -23.92 -26.40 -94.84
CA ALA A 108 -24.94 -27.45 -94.83
C ALA A 108 -24.72 -28.54 -93.77
N THR A 109 -23.62 -28.48 -93.00
CA THR A 109 -23.24 -29.43 -91.95
C THR A 109 -23.03 -28.78 -90.58
N TYR A 110 -24.03 -28.03 -90.10
CA TYR A 110 -24.20 -27.49 -88.74
C TYR A 110 -23.11 -27.83 -87.70
N ASP A 111 -22.16 -26.92 -87.49
CA ASP A 111 -21.14 -27.07 -86.45
C ASP A 111 -21.59 -26.37 -85.15
N TYR A 112 -22.15 -27.16 -84.24
CA TYR A 112 -22.23 -26.76 -82.83
C TYR A 112 -20.82 -26.71 -82.25
N MET A 113 -20.63 -26.06 -81.10
CA MET A 113 -19.36 -26.25 -80.38
C MET A 113 -19.10 -27.75 -80.17
N THR A 114 -17.83 -28.15 -80.29
CA THR A 114 -17.45 -29.56 -80.21
C THR A 114 -17.46 -30.12 -78.78
N ALA A 115 -17.34 -29.26 -77.76
CA ALA A 115 -17.34 -29.61 -76.34
C ALA A 115 -17.88 -28.48 -75.47
N ASN A 116 -18.39 -28.81 -74.29
CA ASN A 116 -18.75 -27.80 -73.29
C ASN A 116 -17.48 -27.05 -72.88
N TYR A 117 -17.60 -25.75 -72.63
CA TYR A 117 -16.49 -24.96 -72.12
C TYR A 117 -16.80 -24.53 -70.69
N THR A 118 -16.06 -25.06 -69.72
CA THR A 118 -16.23 -24.74 -68.31
C THR A 118 -14.96 -24.08 -67.78
N TRP A 119 -15.11 -22.97 -67.08
CA TRP A 119 -14.04 -22.32 -66.33
C TRP A 119 -14.56 -21.79 -65.00
N SER A 120 -13.63 -21.46 -64.10
CA SER A 120 -13.95 -20.81 -62.84
C SER A 120 -13.02 -19.63 -62.57
N PHE A 121 -13.44 -18.76 -61.66
CA PHE A 121 -12.67 -17.67 -61.07
C PHE A 121 -13.10 -17.49 -59.61
N THR A 122 -12.28 -16.83 -58.78
CA THR A 122 -12.65 -16.48 -57.39
C THR A 122 -12.94 -15.00 -57.26
N THR A 123 -13.92 -14.65 -56.44
CA THR A 123 -14.27 -13.26 -56.13
C THR A 123 -13.35 -12.70 -55.05
N LEU A 124 -13.30 -11.37 -54.94
CA LEU A 124 -12.47 -10.64 -53.99
C LEU A 124 -12.61 -11.25 -52.59
N ASP A 125 -11.47 -11.66 -52.03
CA ASP A 125 -11.34 -12.07 -50.64
C ASP A 125 -10.91 -10.88 -49.75
N VAL A 126 -11.24 -10.94 -48.46
CA VAL A 126 -10.87 -9.94 -47.46
C VAL A 126 -10.02 -10.60 -46.39
N ALA A 127 -8.76 -10.20 -46.29
CA ALA A 127 -7.86 -10.68 -45.24
C ALA A 127 -8.50 -10.62 -43.83
N PRO A 128 -8.23 -11.62 -42.98
CA PRO A 128 -8.80 -11.65 -41.64
C PRO A 128 -8.31 -10.46 -40.81
N PHE A 129 -9.16 -9.96 -39.91
CA PHE A 129 -8.81 -8.88 -38.99
C PHE A 129 -9.41 -9.12 -37.59
N VAL A 130 -8.90 -8.42 -36.57
CA VAL A 130 -9.49 -8.45 -35.22
C VAL A 130 -10.82 -7.70 -35.24
N SER A 131 -11.93 -8.41 -35.18
CA SER A 131 -13.29 -7.86 -35.22
C SER A 131 -13.73 -7.33 -33.85
N SER A 132 -13.22 -7.94 -32.78
CA SER A 132 -13.59 -7.61 -31.41
C SER A 132 -12.45 -7.96 -30.44
N LYS A 133 -12.32 -7.16 -29.37
CA LYS A 133 -11.31 -7.35 -28.32
C LYS A 133 -11.82 -6.91 -26.97
N THR A 134 -11.57 -7.72 -25.95
CA THR A 134 -11.77 -7.37 -24.55
C THR A 134 -10.45 -7.55 -23.83
N PRO A 135 -9.99 -6.59 -23.01
CA PRO A 135 -10.51 -5.23 -22.88
C PRO A 135 -10.37 -4.41 -24.16
N VAL A 136 -11.32 -3.49 -24.38
CA VAL A 136 -11.21 -2.50 -25.47
C VAL A 136 -10.04 -1.53 -25.21
N ALA A 137 -9.51 -0.93 -26.27
CA ALA A 137 -8.40 0.02 -26.16
C ALA A 137 -8.72 1.17 -25.18
N GLY A 138 -7.82 1.41 -24.23
CA GLY A 138 -7.95 2.44 -23.20
C GLY A 138 -8.88 2.09 -22.03
N ALA A 139 -9.50 0.92 -22.01
CA ALA A 139 -10.37 0.51 -20.91
C ALA A 139 -9.60 0.40 -19.58
N THR A 140 -10.26 0.70 -18.46
CA THR A 140 -9.74 0.40 -17.11
C THR A 140 -10.60 -0.69 -16.47
N VAL A 141 -10.13 -1.93 -16.46
CA VAL A 141 -10.96 -3.10 -16.10
C VAL A 141 -10.14 -4.20 -15.41
N ASN A 142 -10.84 -5.12 -14.76
CA ASN A 142 -10.28 -6.39 -14.31
C ASN A 142 -11.05 -7.51 -15.01
N SER A 143 -10.62 -7.88 -16.21
CA SER A 143 -11.28 -8.89 -17.04
C SER A 143 -10.25 -9.68 -17.85
N ASN A 144 -10.65 -10.87 -18.28
CA ASN A 144 -9.85 -11.70 -19.20
C ASN A 144 -9.60 -10.98 -20.53
N ILE A 145 -8.52 -11.39 -21.21
CA ILE A 145 -8.20 -10.91 -22.56
C ILE A 145 -8.86 -11.84 -23.58
N THR A 146 -9.72 -11.31 -24.45
CA THR A 146 -10.34 -12.03 -25.56
C THR A 146 -10.05 -11.32 -26.88
N VAL A 147 -9.87 -12.10 -27.94
CA VAL A 147 -9.63 -11.65 -29.31
C VAL A 147 -10.53 -12.45 -30.23
N ASP A 148 -11.40 -11.74 -30.94
CA ASP A 148 -12.30 -12.31 -31.95
C ASP A 148 -11.85 -11.82 -33.32
N PHE A 149 -11.79 -12.73 -34.28
CA PHE A 149 -11.47 -12.42 -35.67
C PHE A 149 -12.73 -12.21 -36.52
N SER A 150 -12.60 -11.58 -37.68
CA SER A 150 -13.67 -11.35 -38.66
C SER A 150 -14.25 -12.65 -39.22
N GLU A 151 -13.43 -13.69 -39.22
CA GLU A 151 -13.72 -15.00 -39.81
C GLU A 151 -12.81 -16.08 -39.22
N ASN A 152 -12.94 -17.29 -39.73
CA ASN A 152 -12.13 -18.41 -39.28
C ASN A 152 -10.66 -18.27 -39.70
N VAL A 153 -9.75 -18.44 -38.74
CA VAL A 153 -8.30 -18.25 -38.93
C VAL A 153 -7.49 -19.44 -38.44
N ASN A 154 -6.35 -19.66 -39.09
CA ASN A 154 -5.23 -20.43 -38.59
C ASN A 154 -4.25 -19.51 -37.85
N VAL A 155 -3.84 -19.89 -36.64
CA VAL A 155 -2.89 -19.11 -35.83
C VAL A 155 -1.61 -19.91 -35.58
N ALA A 156 -0.46 -19.34 -35.96
CA ALA A 156 0.84 -19.95 -35.71
C ALA A 156 1.33 -19.70 -34.27
N THR A 157 2.30 -20.48 -33.79
CA THR A 157 2.86 -20.29 -32.45
C THR A 157 3.42 -18.86 -32.27
N GLY A 158 3.01 -18.21 -31.18
CA GLY A 158 3.42 -16.83 -30.87
C GLY A 158 2.79 -15.77 -31.76
N TRP A 159 1.54 -15.99 -32.22
CA TRP A 159 0.70 -15.01 -32.91
C TRP A 159 0.28 -13.80 -32.06
N TYR A 160 0.60 -13.82 -30.76
CA TYR A 160 0.33 -12.72 -29.85
C TYR A 160 1.57 -12.39 -29.00
N SER A 161 1.59 -11.19 -28.44
CA SER A 161 2.43 -10.85 -27.29
C SER A 161 1.64 -9.98 -26.31
N ILE A 162 1.82 -10.22 -25.00
CA ILE A 162 1.20 -9.42 -23.95
C ILE A 162 2.28 -8.96 -22.99
N SER A 163 2.28 -7.67 -22.64
CA SER A 163 3.22 -7.11 -21.68
C SER A 163 2.56 -6.06 -20.81
N GLY A 164 2.72 -6.18 -19.50
CA GLY A 164 2.48 -5.11 -18.55
C GLY A 164 3.65 -4.14 -18.50
N ALA A 165 3.38 -2.85 -18.30
CA ALA A 165 4.41 -1.81 -18.19
C ALA A 165 5.37 -1.99 -17.01
N ARG A 166 4.99 -2.77 -15.99
CA ARG A 166 5.73 -3.03 -14.75
C ARG A 166 5.95 -4.52 -14.48
N SER A 167 4.93 -5.35 -14.74
CA SER A 167 4.99 -6.80 -14.63
C SER A 167 5.77 -7.46 -15.78
N GLY A 168 5.99 -6.72 -16.87
CA GLY A 168 6.81 -7.15 -18.00
C GLY A 168 6.04 -8.06 -18.96
N ALA A 169 6.77 -8.87 -19.73
CA ALA A 169 6.16 -9.77 -20.71
C ALA A 169 5.55 -11.00 -20.02
N HIS A 170 4.35 -11.39 -20.46
CA HIS A 170 3.63 -12.56 -19.98
C HIS A 170 3.43 -13.59 -21.08
N ILE A 171 3.54 -14.86 -20.71
CA ILE A 171 3.05 -15.96 -21.55
C ILE A 171 1.56 -16.13 -21.25
N ALA A 172 0.74 -16.45 -22.25
CA ALA A 172 -0.66 -16.77 -22.02
C ALA A 172 -1.01 -18.20 -22.44
N THR A 173 -1.82 -18.85 -21.60
CA THR A 173 -2.55 -20.03 -22.04
C THR A 173 -3.65 -19.58 -22.98
N VAL A 174 -3.61 -20.07 -24.23
CA VAL A 174 -4.64 -19.80 -25.23
C VAL A 174 -5.74 -20.84 -25.10
N SER A 175 -6.99 -20.39 -24.93
CA SER A 175 -8.19 -21.22 -24.96
C SER A 175 -9.21 -20.68 -25.95
N GLY A 176 -10.22 -21.47 -26.29
CA GLY A 176 -11.18 -21.14 -27.34
C GLY A 176 -10.83 -21.81 -28.67
N THR A 177 -11.60 -21.48 -29.70
CA THR A 177 -11.46 -22.00 -31.06
C THR A 177 -11.77 -20.91 -32.05
N SER A 178 -11.11 -20.91 -33.20
CA SER A 178 -11.40 -20.01 -34.31
C SER A 178 -12.91 -19.81 -34.53
N PRO A 179 -13.42 -18.57 -34.62
CA PRO A 179 -12.66 -17.30 -34.69
C PRO A 179 -12.39 -16.63 -33.32
N ASN A 180 -12.69 -17.28 -32.19
CA ASN A 180 -12.71 -16.66 -30.86
C ASN A 180 -11.65 -17.26 -29.93
N TYR A 181 -10.73 -16.42 -29.44
CA TYR A 181 -9.65 -16.84 -28.56
C TYR A 181 -9.67 -16.05 -27.24
N THR A 182 -9.37 -16.73 -26.15
CA THR A 182 -9.10 -16.13 -24.84
C THR A 182 -7.64 -16.35 -24.50
N LEU A 183 -6.95 -15.27 -24.12
CA LEU A 183 -5.58 -15.27 -23.67
C LEU A 183 -5.58 -15.12 -22.14
N ASN A 184 -5.23 -16.19 -21.43
CA ASN A 184 -5.09 -16.16 -19.98
C ASN A 184 -3.60 -16.07 -19.60
N PRO A 185 -3.10 -14.91 -19.14
CA PRO A 185 -1.72 -14.76 -18.70
C PRO A 185 -1.30 -15.78 -17.64
N ASP A 186 -0.01 -16.09 -17.58
CA ASP A 186 0.62 -16.98 -16.60
C ASP A 186 0.55 -16.46 -15.16
N SER A 187 0.35 -15.16 -14.98
CA SER A 187 0.03 -14.52 -13.71
C SER A 187 -0.79 -13.25 -13.92
N ASP A 188 -1.58 -12.86 -12.93
CA ASP A 188 -2.33 -11.60 -12.97
C ASP A 188 -1.39 -10.39 -13.11
N PHE A 189 -1.77 -9.45 -13.99
CA PHE A 189 -1.11 -8.14 -14.08
C PHE A 189 -1.28 -7.36 -12.78
N TRP A 190 -0.36 -6.45 -12.52
CA TRP A 190 -0.43 -5.62 -11.31
C TRP A 190 -1.60 -4.64 -11.43
N TYR A 191 -2.20 -4.24 -10.32
CA TYR A 191 -3.31 -3.28 -10.33
C TYR A 191 -2.89 -1.88 -10.79
N ASN A 192 -3.75 -1.18 -11.53
CA ASN A 192 -3.44 0.13 -12.11
C ASN A 192 -2.20 0.12 -13.03
N GLU A 193 -2.04 -0.96 -13.77
CA GLU A 193 -0.98 -1.19 -14.74
C GLU A 193 -1.49 -1.05 -16.16
N ILE A 194 -0.73 -0.39 -17.03
CA ILE A 194 -0.97 -0.41 -18.47
C ILE A 194 -0.46 -1.75 -19.03
N VAL A 195 -1.38 -2.50 -19.64
CA VAL A 195 -1.11 -3.77 -20.34
C VAL A 195 -1.23 -3.51 -21.83
N THR A 196 -0.20 -3.90 -22.59
CA THR A 196 -0.17 -3.84 -24.05
C THR A 196 -0.35 -5.24 -24.62
N VAL A 197 -1.21 -5.38 -25.62
CA VAL A 197 -1.45 -6.62 -26.36
C VAL A 197 -1.21 -6.36 -27.84
N LEU A 198 -0.43 -7.22 -28.47
CA LEU A 198 -0.18 -7.24 -29.91
C LEU A 198 -0.64 -8.58 -30.47
N VAL A 199 -1.45 -8.52 -31.52
CA VAL A 199 -1.67 -9.62 -32.46
C VAL A 199 -0.72 -9.42 -33.64
N ASP A 200 0.15 -10.40 -33.86
CA ASP A 200 1.09 -10.46 -34.99
C ASP A 200 0.36 -11.04 -36.20
N GLY A 201 -0.14 -10.15 -37.05
CA GLY A 201 -0.96 -10.49 -38.21
C GLY A 201 -0.24 -11.36 -39.24
N ALA A 202 1.10 -11.31 -39.29
CA ALA A 202 1.90 -12.20 -40.13
C ALA A 202 1.80 -13.68 -39.72
N LYS A 203 1.28 -13.97 -38.52
CA LYS A 203 1.07 -15.32 -37.96
C LYS A 203 -0.39 -15.72 -37.85
N VAL A 204 -1.29 -14.87 -38.35
CA VAL A 204 -2.72 -15.13 -38.41
C VAL A 204 -3.08 -15.17 -39.89
N THR A 205 -3.44 -16.35 -40.38
CA THR A 205 -3.94 -16.52 -41.75
C THR A 205 -5.39 -16.95 -41.74
N ASP A 206 -6.14 -16.70 -42.80
CA ASP A 206 -7.45 -17.34 -42.94
C ASP A 206 -7.32 -18.88 -43.09
N THR A 207 -8.46 -19.55 -43.20
CA THR A 207 -8.55 -20.99 -43.44
C THR A 207 -8.70 -21.40 -44.90
N ASP A 208 -8.86 -20.46 -45.83
CA ASP A 208 -9.00 -20.75 -47.27
C ASP A 208 -7.67 -20.55 -48.00
N THR A 209 -7.09 -21.62 -48.50
CA THR A 209 -5.81 -21.57 -49.21
C THR A 209 -5.92 -21.10 -50.67
N ALA A 210 -7.11 -20.72 -51.14
CA ALA A 210 -7.40 -20.54 -52.57
C ALA A 210 -7.16 -19.13 -53.13
N ASP A 211 -7.05 -18.07 -52.31
CA ASP A 211 -6.90 -16.69 -52.82
C ASP A 211 -6.22 -15.68 -51.84
N PRO A 212 -4.97 -15.26 -52.09
CA PRO A 212 -4.29 -14.22 -51.30
C PRO A 212 -4.93 -12.82 -51.42
N PRO A 213 -4.97 -12.00 -50.34
CA PRO A 213 -4.03 -12.05 -49.21
C PRO A 213 -4.55 -12.71 -47.92
N ASP A 214 -4.01 -13.89 -47.62
CA ASP A 214 -4.46 -14.69 -46.48
C ASP A 214 -4.06 -14.14 -45.10
N THR A 215 -3.14 -13.17 -45.00
CA THR A 215 -2.55 -12.74 -43.71
C THR A 215 -3.20 -11.51 -43.11
N ALA A 216 -3.51 -11.54 -41.81
CA ALA A 216 -4.04 -10.38 -41.09
C ALA A 216 -3.03 -9.22 -40.98
N ALA A 217 -3.54 -8.01 -40.76
CA ALA A 217 -2.73 -6.89 -40.30
C ALA A 217 -2.46 -6.99 -38.78
N ASN A 218 -1.35 -6.39 -38.32
CA ASN A 218 -1.08 -6.29 -36.89
C ASN A 218 -2.14 -5.44 -36.18
N ASP A 219 -2.67 -5.94 -35.06
CA ASP A 219 -3.52 -5.16 -34.16
C ASP A 219 -2.79 -4.99 -32.81
N ASN A 220 -2.50 -3.75 -32.43
CA ASN A 220 -1.85 -3.42 -31.18
C ASN A 220 -2.73 -2.49 -30.36
N TRP A 221 -3.00 -2.82 -29.11
CA TRP A 221 -3.74 -1.97 -28.20
C TRP A 221 -3.24 -2.08 -26.76
N SER A 222 -3.65 -1.13 -25.93
CA SER A 222 -3.41 -1.18 -24.50
C SER A 222 -4.68 -0.95 -23.70
N PHE A 223 -4.73 -1.50 -22.50
CA PHE A 223 -5.74 -1.22 -21.48
C PHE A 223 -5.06 -1.07 -20.12
N THR A 224 -5.78 -0.59 -19.12
CA THR A 224 -5.28 -0.45 -17.75
C THR A 224 -6.00 -1.45 -16.84
N THR A 225 -5.29 -2.15 -15.97
CA THR A 225 -5.95 -2.94 -14.93
C THR A 225 -6.60 -2.03 -13.89
N ALA A 226 -7.81 -2.36 -13.44
CA ALA A 226 -8.47 -1.59 -12.40
C ALA A 226 -7.70 -1.64 -11.06
N CYS A 227 -7.83 -0.61 -10.22
CA CYS A 227 -7.34 -0.67 -8.84
C CYS A 227 -8.13 -1.69 -8.00
N SER A 228 -7.56 -2.18 -6.90
CA SER A 228 -8.25 -3.06 -5.97
C SER A 228 -9.17 -2.27 -5.03
N SER A 229 -10.45 -2.64 -4.98
CA SER A 229 -11.41 -2.17 -3.98
C SER A 229 -11.33 -2.95 -2.66
N ASN A 230 -10.71 -4.13 -2.67
CA ASN A 230 -10.46 -4.95 -1.50
C ASN A 230 -9.11 -4.60 -0.87
N PRO A 231 -8.94 -4.81 0.45
CA PRO A 231 -7.65 -4.61 1.10
C PRO A 231 -6.53 -5.40 0.43
N ILE A 232 -5.37 -4.77 0.23
CA ILE A 232 -4.16 -5.44 -0.28
C ILE A 232 -3.27 -5.82 0.90
N THR A 233 -2.80 -7.06 0.94
CA THR A 233 -1.84 -7.53 1.94
C THR A 233 -0.43 -7.54 1.36
N VAL A 234 0.48 -6.78 1.97
CA VAL A 234 1.92 -6.81 1.64
C VAL A 234 2.52 -8.11 2.15
N THR A 235 3.28 -8.79 1.31
CA THR A 235 3.85 -10.13 1.59
C THR A 235 5.38 -10.18 1.46
N ALA A 236 6.00 -9.14 0.89
CA ALA A 236 7.43 -9.08 0.65
C ALA A 236 8.08 -7.84 1.29
N THR A 237 9.36 -7.98 1.66
CA THR A 237 10.18 -6.90 2.22
C THR A 237 10.93 -6.08 1.17
N GLY A 238 10.86 -6.49 -0.09
CA GLY A 238 11.46 -5.75 -1.20
C GLY A 238 10.83 -4.36 -1.34
N ASP A 239 11.59 -3.44 -1.92
CA ASP A 239 11.13 -2.07 -2.18
C ASP A 239 10.22 -1.97 -3.42
N SER A 240 10.40 -2.88 -4.38
CA SER A 240 9.64 -2.95 -5.62
C SER A 240 9.43 -4.41 -6.05
N GLY A 241 8.52 -4.61 -7.01
CA GLY A 241 8.09 -5.93 -7.44
C GLY A 241 6.84 -6.41 -6.71
N ALA A 242 6.42 -7.63 -7.05
CA ALA A 242 5.18 -8.23 -6.57
C ALA A 242 5.16 -8.36 -5.03
N GLY A 243 4.02 -8.05 -4.42
CA GLY A 243 3.78 -8.22 -2.98
C GLY A 243 4.47 -7.20 -2.08
N THR A 244 5.09 -6.16 -2.64
CA THR A 244 5.75 -5.09 -1.88
C THR A 244 4.79 -4.00 -1.46
N LEU A 245 5.17 -3.18 -0.45
CA LEU A 245 4.37 -2.03 -0.02
C LEU A 245 4.16 -1.02 -1.15
N ARG A 246 5.18 -0.80 -1.98
CA ARG A 246 5.11 0.15 -3.09
C ARG A 246 4.09 -0.30 -4.14
N GLU A 247 4.04 -1.60 -4.42
CA GLU A 247 3.04 -2.20 -5.30
C GLU A 247 1.64 -2.07 -4.70
N ALA A 248 1.47 -2.39 -3.42
CA ALA A 248 0.18 -2.26 -2.74
C ALA A 248 -0.37 -0.82 -2.76
N ILE A 249 0.48 0.19 -2.53
CA ILE A 249 0.09 1.60 -2.61
C ILE A 249 -0.35 1.97 -4.03
N ALA A 250 0.39 1.54 -5.05
CA ALA A 250 0.04 1.81 -6.44
C ALA A 250 -1.30 1.15 -6.82
N GLY A 251 -1.52 -0.07 -6.34
CA GLY A 251 -2.63 -0.92 -6.74
C GLY A 251 -3.96 -0.68 -6.02
N ILE A 252 -3.94 -0.20 -4.78
CA ILE A 252 -5.17 0.03 -4.02
C ILE A 252 -5.95 1.24 -4.56
N CYS A 253 -7.28 1.13 -4.60
CA CYS A 253 -8.15 2.28 -4.88
C CYS A 253 -8.09 3.31 -3.74
N SER A 254 -8.38 4.57 -4.06
CA SER A 254 -8.49 5.64 -3.05
C SER A 254 -9.58 5.27 -2.01
N GLY A 255 -9.26 5.48 -0.73
CA GLY A 255 -10.05 5.05 0.42
C GLY A 255 -9.78 3.61 0.88
N GLY A 256 -8.97 2.84 0.15
CA GLY A 256 -8.69 1.45 0.47
C GLY A 256 -7.72 1.23 1.63
N ALA A 257 -7.52 -0.03 1.99
CA ALA A 257 -6.71 -0.46 3.12
C ALA A 257 -5.53 -1.34 2.68
N ILE A 258 -4.38 -1.10 3.31
CA ILE A 258 -3.17 -1.90 3.15
C ILE A 258 -2.84 -2.55 4.50
N THR A 259 -2.68 -3.86 4.48
CA THR A 259 -2.25 -4.66 5.62
C THR A 259 -0.94 -5.38 5.31
N PHE A 260 -0.37 -6.06 6.30
CA PHE A 260 0.87 -6.81 6.15
C PHE A 260 0.68 -8.26 6.58
N ALA A 261 1.26 -9.20 5.85
CA ALA A 261 1.27 -10.61 6.22
C ALA A 261 2.06 -10.83 7.52
N SER A 262 1.64 -11.81 8.33
CA SER A 262 2.31 -12.12 9.60
C SER A 262 3.75 -12.60 9.45
N SER A 263 4.13 -13.10 8.27
CA SER A 263 5.51 -13.40 7.90
C SER A 263 6.44 -12.18 7.93
N LEU A 264 5.89 -10.96 7.95
CA LEU A 264 6.66 -9.71 8.02
C LEU A 264 6.86 -9.19 9.45
N ALA A 265 6.38 -9.90 10.48
CA ALA A 265 6.61 -9.48 11.86
C ALA A 265 8.10 -9.33 12.19
N GLY A 266 8.48 -8.20 12.79
CA GLY A 266 9.88 -7.87 13.13
C GLY A 266 10.82 -7.61 11.93
N GLN A 267 10.32 -7.69 10.70
CA GLN A 267 11.13 -7.48 9.50
C GLN A 267 11.30 -5.98 9.20
N THR A 268 12.21 -5.67 8.28
CA THR A 268 12.41 -4.31 7.76
C THR A 268 12.17 -4.27 6.25
N ILE A 269 11.35 -3.33 5.80
CA ILE A 269 11.22 -2.92 4.40
C ILE A 269 12.14 -1.72 4.19
N ALA A 270 13.28 -1.94 3.54
CA ALA A 270 14.26 -0.90 3.27
C ALA A 270 14.01 -0.26 1.89
N LEU A 271 13.79 1.04 1.85
CA LEU A 271 13.58 1.80 0.63
C LEU A 271 14.92 2.02 -0.09
N THR A 272 14.94 1.78 -1.39
CA THR A 272 16.13 1.84 -2.25
C THR A 272 15.91 2.67 -3.51
N THR A 273 14.66 2.87 -3.92
CA THR A 273 14.25 3.63 -5.10
C THR A 273 13.58 4.96 -4.74
N GLY A 274 13.77 5.44 -3.52
CA GLY A 274 13.23 6.70 -3.03
C GLY A 274 12.01 6.55 -2.13
N GLU A 275 11.38 7.68 -1.82
CA GLU A 275 10.26 7.78 -0.87
C GLU A 275 8.99 7.06 -1.33
N MET A 276 8.11 6.75 -0.36
CA MET A 276 6.75 6.29 -0.62
C MET A 276 5.83 7.50 -0.77
N ALA A 277 5.60 7.93 -2.01
CA ALA A 277 4.62 8.97 -2.32
C ALA A 277 3.19 8.42 -2.22
N ILE A 278 2.35 9.09 -1.42
CA ILE A 278 0.95 8.72 -1.20
C ILE A 278 0.07 9.79 -1.83
N ASP A 279 -0.46 9.49 -3.01
CA ASP A 279 -1.24 10.39 -3.87
C ASP A 279 -2.76 10.19 -3.79
N LYS A 280 -3.21 9.34 -2.87
CA LYS A 280 -4.59 8.92 -2.69
C LYS A 280 -4.93 8.77 -1.21
N ASN A 281 -6.22 8.78 -0.90
CA ASN A 281 -6.65 8.48 0.46
C ASN A 281 -6.40 6.99 0.73
N LEU A 282 -5.83 6.62 1.88
CA LEU A 282 -5.69 5.21 2.24
C LEU A 282 -5.42 5.01 3.73
N THR A 283 -5.52 3.75 4.15
CA THR A 283 -5.14 3.31 5.49
C THR A 283 -4.01 2.28 5.41
N ILE A 284 -3.00 2.37 6.27
CA ILE A 284 -1.89 1.42 6.38
C ILE A 284 -1.84 0.90 7.83
N SER A 285 -1.89 -0.42 8.01
CA SER A 285 -1.86 -1.03 9.34
C SER A 285 -1.08 -2.34 9.37
N ASN A 286 -0.08 -2.45 10.24
CA ASN A 286 0.67 -3.69 10.48
C ASN A 286 0.11 -4.51 11.67
N ALA A 287 -1.19 -4.44 11.96
CA ALA A 287 -1.81 -5.19 13.06
C ALA A 287 -1.44 -6.69 13.08
N ASN A 288 -1.21 -7.30 11.91
CA ASN A 288 -0.81 -8.70 11.76
C ASN A 288 0.71 -8.92 11.69
N ALA A 289 1.53 -7.87 11.61
CA ALA A 289 2.99 -7.91 11.48
C ALA A 289 3.65 -7.02 12.56
N PRO A 290 3.52 -7.38 13.85
CA PRO A 290 4.05 -6.57 14.94
C PRO A 290 5.56 -6.36 14.80
N GLY A 291 6.03 -5.15 15.12
CA GLY A 291 7.45 -4.79 15.04
C GLY A 291 7.99 -4.59 13.62
N LEU A 292 7.16 -4.63 12.58
CA LEU A 292 7.57 -4.28 11.22
C LEU A 292 8.08 -2.84 11.14
N VAL A 293 9.21 -2.67 10.47
CA VAL A 293 9.87 -1.38 10.21
C VAL A 293 9.78 -1.03 8.74
N ILE A 294 9.35 0.19 8.42
CA ILE A 294 9.54 0.80 7.10
C ILE A 294 10.70 1.80 7.22
N SER A 295 11.75 1.58 6.44
CA SER A 295 13.00 2.31 6.60
C SER A 295 13.42 3.04 5.34
N GLY A 296 13.73 4.34 5.46
CA GLY A 296 14.31 5.14 4.38
C GLY A 296 15.77 4.79 4.07
N ASN A 297 16.33 3.81 4.79
CA ASN A 297 17.65 3.23 4.58
C ASN A 297 18.80 4.27 4.56
N ASN A 298 18.65 5.35 5.33
CA ASN A 298 19.54 6.51 5.35
C ASN A 298 19.77 7.16 3.98
N ALA A 299 18.88 6.91 3.01
CA ALA A 299 19.04 7.28 1.61
C ALA A 299 17.87 8.12 1.08
N SER A 300 16.66 7.94 1.61
CA SER A 300 15.49 8.69 1.19
C SER A 300 14.60 9.04 2.37
N ARG A 301 13.66 9.97 2.15
CA ARG A 301 12.47 10.09 2.98
C ARG A 301 11.72 8.76 3.04
N VAL A 302 10.99 8.48 4.12
CA VAL A 302 10.13 7.28 4.19
C VAL A 302 8.79 7.52 3.49
N PHE A 303 7.96 8.42 4.01
CA PHE A 303 6.65 8.73 3.44
C PHE A 303 6.53 10.19 3.03
N ASN A 304 5.89 10.43 1.88
CA ASN A 304 5.46 11.74 1.42
C ASN A 304 3.94 11.70 1.20
N ILE A 305 3.19 12.44 2.00
CA ILE A 305 1.73 12.52 1.91
C ILE A 305 1.38 13.74 1.09
N ASN A 306 0.78 13.53 -0.09
CA ASN A 306 0.47 14.63 -1.00
C ASN A 306 -0.71 15.48 -0.51
N SER A 307 -0.78 16.73 -1.00
CA SER A 307 -1.87 17.65 -0.67
C SER A 307 -3.28 17.12 -0.94
N GLY A 308 -4.17 17.44 0.01
CA GLY A 308 -5.57 17.03 0.01
C GLY A 308 -5.82 15.53 0.20
N LYS A 309 -4.80 14.74 0.56
CA LYS A 309 -4.94 13.29 0.81
C LYS A 309 -5.09 12.98 2.28
N THR A 310 -6.05 12.13 2.60
CA THR A 310 -6.28 11.63 3.96
C THR A 310 -5.62 10.28 4.15
N VAL A 311 -4.63 10.20 5.03
CA VAL A 311 -3.84 8.99 5.27
C VAL A 311 -3.82 8.65 6.74
N THR A 312 -4.17 7.42 7.08
CA THR A 312 -4.04 6.88 8.44
C THR A 312 -2.99 5.78 8.46
N ILE A 313 -2.00 5.92 9.33
CA ILE A 313 -0.94 4.93 9.55
C ILE A 313 -1.03 4.44 10.99
N THR A 314 -1.08 3.12 11.18
CA THR A 314 -1.27 2.50 12.50
C THR A 314 -0.24 1.42 12.78
N ASN A 315 0.28 1.41 14.01
CA ASN A 315 1.16 0.38 14.60
C ASN A 315 2.55 0.21 13.92
N LEU A 316 2.96 1.13 13.03
CA LEU A 316 4.20 1.01 12.27
C LEU A 316 5.41 1.69 12.94
N THR A 317 6.60 1.12 12.69
CA THR A 317 7.88 1.81 12.94
C THR A 317 8.39 2.44 11.65
N ILE A 318 8.72 3.73 11.68
CA ILE A 318 9.20 4.54 10.56
C ILE A 318 10.59 5.04 10.93
N SER A 319 11.61 4.60 10.20
CA SER A 319 12.99 4.83 10.64
C SER A 319 14.02 5.10 9.56
N ASN A 320 15.16 5.65 9.96
CA ASN A 320 16.32 5.90 9.10
C ASN A 320 15.93 6.64 7.80
N GLY A 321 14.92 7.49 7.85
CA GLY A 321 14.62 8.42 6.78
C GLY A 321 15.72 9.46 6.66
N LYS A 322 16.12 9.81 5.44
CA LYS A 322 17.08 10.88 5.17
C LYS A 322 16.60 11.76 4.02
N ALA A 323 16.30 13.03 4.32
CA ALA A 323 15.85 14.02 3.34
C ALA A 323 16.16 15.44 3.84
N SER A 324 15.94 16.47 3.03
CA SER A 324 16.10 17.85 3.51
C SER A 324 15.06 18.23 4.57
N ASN A 325 13.83 17.75 4.46
CA ASN A 325 12.76 18.07 5.39
C ASN A 325 11.82 16.89 5.56
N GLY A 326 11.25 16.71 6.75
CA GLY A 326 10.29 15.63 6.99
C GLY A 326 10.89 14.26 6.65
N ALA A 327 12.07 13.94 7.17
CA ALA A 327 12.84 12.79 6.68
C ALA A 327 12.15 11.45 6.98
N GLY A 328 11.49 11.32 8.12
CA GLY A 328 10.53 10.24 8.34
C GLY A 328 9.30 10.44 7.45
N ILE A 329 8.56 11.52 7.71
CA ILE A 329 7.34 11.87 7.00
C ILE A 329 7.34 13.35 6.63
N PHE A 330 7.11 13.64 5.35
CA PHE A 330 6.67 14.94 4.91
C PHE A 330 5.16 14.88 4.68
N ASN A 331 4.39 15.60 5.49
CA ASN A 331 2.95 15.62 5.41
C ASN A 331 2.48 16.92 4.79
N ASP A 332 2.14 16.88 3.51
CA ASP A 332 1.43 17.95 2.82
C ASP A 332 -0.08 17.69 2.82
N GLY A 333 -0.59 16.66 3.50
CA GLY A 333 -2.01 16.27 3.51
C GLY A 333 -2.65 16.22 4.91
N ASN A 334 -3.67 15.38 5.07
CA ASN A 334 -4.31 15.08 6.35
C ASN A 334 -3.84 13.72 6.90
N LEU A 335 -2.86 13.77 7.80
CA LEU A 335 -2.22 12.60 8.38
C LEU A 335 -2.79 12.27 9.76
N THR A 336 -3.12 11.00 9.97
CA THR A 336 -3.36 10.43 11.29
C THR A 336 -2.35 9.31 11.59
N LEU A 337 -1.62 9.43 12.69
CA LEU A 337 -0.71 8.40 13.21
C LEU A 337 -1.28 7.82 14.51
N ASN A 338 -1.42 6.49 14.58
CA ASN A 338 -1.87 5.80 15.78
C ASN A 338 -0.88 4.72 16.17
N ASN A 339 -0.39 4.73 17.41
CA ASN A 339 0.53 3.72 17.92
C ASN A 339 1.80 3.55 17.07
N CYS A 340 2.29 4.62 16.45
CA CYS A 340 3.46 4.57 15.58
C CYS A 340 4.74 4.92 16.36
N SER A 341 5.87 4.40 15.89
CA SER A 341 7.20 4.80 16.36
C SER A 341 7.96 5.47 15.22
N LEU A 342 8.39 6.71 15.39
CA LEU A 342 9.23 7.43 14.43
C LEU A 342 10.60 7.65 15.03
N THR A 343 11.62 7.03 14.45
CA THR A 343 12.95 7.00 15.07
C THR A 343 14.11 7.04 14.10
N ASP A 344 15.23 7.62 14.53
CA ASP A 344 16.48 7.68 13.77
C ASP A 344 16.33 8.32 12.38
N ASN A 345 15.33 9.20 12.20
CA ASN A 345 15.15 9.94 10.95
C ASN A 345 15.94 11.24 11.00
N THR A 346 16.63 11.57 9.90
CA THR A 346 17.58 12.68 9.82
C THR A 346 17.19 13.65 8.71
N ALA A 347 16.83 14.88 9.08
CA ALA A 347 16.73 15.99 8.14
C ALA A 347 18.14 16.56 7.87
N ASP A 348 18.63 16.43 6.64
CA ASP A 348 20.02 16.74 6.26
C ASP A 348 20.12 18.06 5.50
N GLY A 349 21.04 18.93 5.93
CA GLY A 349 21.30 20.25 5.36
C GLY A 349 20.87 21.42 6.26
N ASP A 350 21.20 22.64 5.83
CA ASP A 350 20.90 23.89 6.56
C ASP A 350 19.46 24.35 6.37
N SER A 351 18.92 25.06 7.38
CA SER A 351 17.55 25.60 7.41
C SER A 351 16.47 24.52 7.19
N THR A 352 16.70 23.35 7.77
CA THR A 352 15.84 22.17 7.62
C THR A 352 14.94 21.96 8.83
N GLY A 353 13.86 21.19 8.67
CA GLY A 353 12.97 20.89 9.77
C GLY A 353 12.29 19.52 9.68
N GLY A 354 11.88 19.01 10.84
CA GLY A 354 11.14 17.75 10.92
C GLY A 354 12.00 16.55 10.61
N GLY A 355 13.01 16.26 11.43
CA GLY A 355 13.78 15.02 11.31
C GLY A 355 12.84 13.81 11.25
N ALA A 356 11.88 13.73 12.17
CA ALA A 356 10.81 12.75 12.10
C ALA A 356 9.66 13.20 11.17
N ILE A 357 9.05 14.35 11.46
CA ILE A 357 7.85 14.83 10.75
C ILE A 357 7.99 16.31 10.42
N LEU A 358 7.76 16.67 9.16
CA LEU A 358 7.37 18.04 8.80
C LEU A 358 5.90 18.03 8.39
N ASN A 359 5.08 18.84 9.06
CA ASN A 359 3.66 19.00 8.79
C ASN A 359 3.37 20.33 8.09
N SER A 360 2.91 20.26 6.82
CA SER A 360 2.51 21.36 5.95
C SER A 360 0.99 21.46 5.72
N GLU A 361 0.20 20.58 6.33
CA GLU A 361 -1.28 20.68 6.38
C GLU A 361 -1.80 20.31 7.79
N THR A 362 -2.39 19.11 7.97
CA THR A 362 -2.96 18.67 9.24
C THR A 362 -2.37 17.33 9.66
N ALA A 363 -1.87 17.26 10.90
CA ALA A 363 -1.40 16.03 11.50
C ALA A 363 -2.04 15.79 12.88
N THR A 364 -2.60 14.60 13.06
CA THR A 364 -3.07 14.08 14.35
C THR A 364 -2.25 12.88 14.74
N ILE A 365 -1.64 12.91 15.92
CA ILE A 365 -0.72 11.87 16.41
C ILE A 365 -1.23 11.36 17.75
N ASN A 366 -1.50 10.07 17.83
CA ASN A 366 -2.05 9.43 19.02
C ASN A 366 -1.19 8.24 19.46
N ASN A 367 -1.00 8.09 20.77
CA ASN A 367 -0.36 6.91 21.38
C ASN A 367 1.02 6.56 20.79
N SER A 368 1.72 7.56 20.24
CA SER A 368 2.90 7.36 19.40
C SER A 368 4.17 7.84 20.07
N SER A 369 5.31 7.32 19.62
CA SER A 369 6.64 7.73 20.08
C SER A 369 7.43 8.36 18.95
N ILE A 370 7.95 9.57 19.17
CA ILE A 370 8.87 10.24 18.26
C ILE A 370 10.21 10.40 18.99
N PHE A 371 11.22 9.61 18.62
CA PHE A 371 12.47 9.59 19.39
C PHE A 371 13.74 9.36 18.59
N GLY A 372 14.84 9.97 19.00
CA GLY A 372 16.14 9.80 18.35
C GLY A 372 16.21 10.42 16.94
N ASN A 373 15.32 11.34 16.60
CA ASN A 373 15.35 12.01 15.30
C ASN A 373 16.26 13.24 15.32
N TYR A 374 16.85 13.57 14.18
CA TYR A 374 17.96 14.51 14.09
C TYR A 374 17.79 15.52 12.95
N THR A 375 18.33 16.73 13.14
CA THR A 375 18.62 17.65 12.03
C THR A 375 20.12 17.99 12.03
N THR A 376 20.79 18.01 10.87
CA THR A 376 22.28 18.10 10.80
C THR A 376 22.83 19.50 10.61
N GLY A 377 22.07 20.43 10.01
CA GLY A 377 22.57 21.74 9.58
C GLY A 377 22.31 22.91 10.54
N ASN A 378 22.82 24.07 10.14
CA ASN A 378 22.59 25.33 10.85
C ASN A 378 21.16 25.83 10.65
N ASN A 379 20.63 26.54 11.65
CA ASN A 379 19.26 27.07 11.67
C ASN A 379 18.18 26.00 11.44
N SER A 380 18.48 24.73 11.69
CA SER A 380 17.52 23.64 11.53
C SER A 380 16.67 23.47 12.78
N THR A 381 15.37 23.29 12.66
CA THR A 381 14.46 23.29 13.83
C THR A 381 13.51 22.11 13.83
N GLY A 382 12.91 21.77 14.98
CA GLY A 382 11.89 20.71 15.03
C GLY A 382 12.43 19.33 14.68
N ALA A 383 13.55 18.89 15.28
CA ALA A 383 14.18 17.61 14.92
C ALA A 383 13.24 16.41 15.12
N GLY A 384 12.40 16.44 16.16
CA GLY A 384 11.23 15.57 16.24
C GLY A 384 10.18 15.99 15.21
N ILE A 385 9.50 17.11 15.47
CA ILE A 385 8.40 17.59 14.64
C ILE A 385 8.56 19.08 14.32
N PHE A 386 8.39 19.42 13.05
CA PHE A 386 8.22 20.79 12.58
C PHE A 386 6.79 20.98 12.08
N ASN A 387 6.08 21.98 12.59
CA ASN A 387 4.76 22.38 12.12
C ASN A 387 4.86 23.72 11.38
N ASP A 388 4.50 23.72 10.09
CA ASP A 388 4.55 24.90 9.24
C ASP A 388 3.57 26.01 9.67
N PRO A 389 3.79 27.25 9.18
CA PRO A 389 2.86 28.34 9.38
C PRO A 389 1.44 27.98 8.89
N SER A 390 0.42 28.35 9.68
CA SER A 390 -1.00 28.07 9.38
C SER A 390 -1.42 26.59 9.34
N CYS A 391 -0.51 25.66 9.68
CA CYS A 391 -0.78 24.21 9.72
C CYS A 391 -1.24 23.76 11.10
N SER A 392 -1.96 22.64 11.19
CA SER A 392 -2.53 22.13 12.44
C SER A 392 -1.85 20.84 12.89
N LEU A 393 -1.35 20.83 14.12
CA LEU A 393 -0.71 19.67 14.75
C LEU A 393 -1.35 19.37 16.10
N THR A 394 -1.85 18.14 16.25
CA THR A 394 -2.40 17.63 17.52
C THR A 394 -1.66 16.39 17.97
N LEU A 395 -1.17 16.38 19.20
CA LEU A 395 -0.57 15.22 19.87
C LEU A 395 -1.42 14.84 21.09
N THR A 396 -1.78 13.56 21.19
CA THR A 396 -2.49 13.01 22.36
C THR A 396 -1.83 11.71 22.82
N ASN A 397 -1.55 11.56 24.12
CA ASN A 397 -0.93 10.35 24.68
C ASN A 397 0.40 9.99 23.97
N CYS A 398 1.24 10.97 23.66
CA CYS A 398 2.47 10.74 22.90
C CYS A 398 3.73 10.96 23.74
N THR A 399 4.80 10.27 23.37
CA THR A 399 6.15 10.48 23.92
C THR A 399 7.04 11.09 22.84
N VAL A 400 7.63 12.26 23.09
CA VAL A 400 8.61 12.91 22.22
C VAL A 400 9.94 13.01 22.96
N SER A 401 10.91 12.17 22.60
CA SER A 401 12.07 11.94 23.45
C SER A 401 13.41 11.87 22.71
N GLY A 402 14.45 12.50 23.22
CA GLY A 402 15.80 12.30 22.69
C GLY A 402 15.98 12.78 21.24
N ASN A 403 15.15 13.69 20.75
CA ASN A 403 15.32 14.30 19.43
C ASN A 403 16.29 15.48 19.53
N ALA A 404 17.16 15.66 18.52
CA ALA A 404 18.22 16.66 18.60
C ALA A 404 18.33 17.52 17.33
N ALA A 405 18.26 18.83 17.50
CA ALA A 405 18.54 19.80 16.45
C ALA A 405 19.98 20.30 16.54
N ALA A 406 20.76 20.17 15.46
CA ALA A 406 22.15 20.62 15.43
C ALA A 406 22.31 22.15 15.33
N GLY A 407 23.53 22.61 15.57
CA GLY A 407 23.95 23.99 15.33
C GLY A 407 23.18 25.04 16.13
N SER A 408 22.75 26.10 15.44
CA SER A 408 21.92 27.19 15.96
C SER A 408 20.42 26.87 15.98
N GLY A 409 20.04 25.61 15.76
CA GLY A 409 18.68 25.13 15.67
C GLY A 409 17.84 25.24 16.95
N ASN A 410 16.53 25.38 16.83
CA ASN A 410 15.59 25.49 17.95
C ASN A 410 14.56 24.35 17.95
N GLY A 411 13.95 24.02 19.09
CA GLY A 411 12.87 23.01 19.13
C GLY A 411 13.37 21.61 18.82
N GLY A 412 14.22 21.04 19.67
CA GLY A 412 14.72 19.67 19.49
C GLY A 412 13.57 18.66 19.41
N GLY A 413 12.57 18.81 20.29
CA GLY A 413 11.34 18.04 20.25
C GLY A 413 10.36 18.54 19.19
N ILE A 414 9.77 19.72 19.42
CA ILE A 414 8.74 20.30 18.55
C ILE A 414 9.06 21.77 18.25
N PHE A 415 8.91 22.17 16.98
CA PHE A 415 8.95 23.57 16.56
C PHE A 415 7.65 23.92 15.83
N ASN A 416 6.88 24.88 16.36
CA ASN A 416 5.68 25.42 15.72
C ASN A 416 5.98 26.78 15.09
N ALA A 417 6.01 26.86 13.76
CA ALA A 417 6.38 28.03 12.97
C ALA A 417 5.20 28.97 12.69
N ALA A 418 4.39 29.28 13.71
CA ALA A 418 3.11 30.00 13.57
C ALA A 418 1.94 29.20 12.99
N GLY A 419 1.91 27.89 13.23
CA GLY A 419 0.71 27.07 13.09
C GLY A 419 -0.13 26.99 14.38
N SER A 420 -1.04 26.03 14.42
CA SER A 420 -1.82 25.65 15.60
C SER A 420 -1.29 24.34 16.19
N LEU A 421 -0.79 24.40 17.41
CA LEU A 421 -0.31 23.25 18.18
C LEU A 421 -1.26 22.93 19.33
N THR A 422 -1.64 21.66 19.47
CA THR A 422 -2.33 21.12 20.65
C THR A 422 -1.59 19.90 21.17
N VAL A 423 -1.23 19.90 22.46
CA VAL A 423 -0.53 18.79 23.11
C VAL A 423 -1.24 18.40 24.39
N ASN A 424 -1.78 17.17 24.42
CA ASN A 424 -2.56 16.66 25.53
C ASN A 424 -1.99 15.35 26.05
N ASN A 425 -1.79 15.24 27.37
CA ASN A 425 -1.37 14.00 28.01
C ASN A 425 -0.07 13.42 27.41
N CYS A 426 0.90 14.28 27.09
CA CYS A 426 2.14 13.87 26.44
C CYS A 426 3.35 13.99 27.36
N THR A 427 4.43 13.28 27.04
CA THR A 427 5.73 13.42 27.72
C THR A 427 6.79 13.84 26.72
N ILE A 428 7.36 15.03 26.89
CA ILE A 428 8.36 15.65 26.03
C ILE A 428 9.65 15.87 26.84
N THR A 429 10.67 15.05 26.63
CA THR A 429 11.86 15.00 27.51
C THR A 429 13.14 14.62 26.77
N GLY A 430 14.30 14.97 27.30
CA GLY A 430 15.59 14.58 26.72
C GLY A 430 15.88 15.13 25.32
N ASN A 431 15.06 16.06 24.82
CA ASN A 431 15.30 16.68 23.52
C ASN A 431 16.37 17.78 23.64
N THR A 432 17.16 17.95 22.59
CA THR A 432 18.33 18.85 22.61
C THR A 432 18.29 19.83 21.44
N ALA A 433 18.54 21.10 21.69
CA ALA A 433 18.69 22.13 20.65
C ALA A 433 19.54 23.30 21.15
N ASN A 434 19.68 24.36 20.36
CA ASN A 434 20.30 25.62 20.78
C ASN A 434 19.47 26.30 21.88
N SER A 435 18.18 26.51 21.60
CA SER A 435 17.18 27.07 22.51
C SER A 435 15.81 26.40 22.33
N GLY A 436 14.95 26.48 23.35
CA GLY A 436 13.60 25.91 23.36
C GLY A 436 13.60 24.41 23.06
N SER A 437 14.43 23.63 23.75
CA SER A 437 14.81 22.29 23.28
C SER A 437 13.67 21.28 23.34
N GLY A 438 12.74 21.42 24.29
CA GLY A 438 11.49 20.66 24.32
C GLY A 438 10.52 21.12 23.23
N VAL A 439 9.86 22.25 23.43
CA VAL A 439 8.87 22.82 22.51
C VAL A 439 9.10 24.31 22.28
N VAL A 440 9.11 24.73 21.01
CA VAL A 440 9.08 26.14 20.63
C VAL A 440 7.78 26.49 19.94
N ASN A 441 7.14 27.55 20.39
CA ASN A 441 6.06 28.22 19.71
C ASN A 441 6.52 29.56 19.12
N ALA A 442 6.91 29.59 17.84
CA ALA A 442 7.43 30.78 17.16
C ALA A 442 6.32 31.67 16.55
N GLY A 443 5.13 31.68 17.17
CA GLY A 443 3.92 32.39 16.71
C GLY A 443 2.70 31.48 16.67
N GLY A 444 1.54 31.98 16.22
CA GLY A 444 0.32 31.16 16.14
C GLY A 444 -0.21 30.76 17.53
N THR A 445 -0.73 29.54 17.67
CA THR A 445 -1.28 29.03 18.94
C THR A 445 -0.56 27.77 19.41
N ALA A 446 -0.35 27.65 20.72
CA ALA A 446 0.12 26.43 21.37
C ALA A 446 -0.68 26.17 22.64
N ASN A 447 -1.56 25.17 22.60
CA ASN A 447 -2.42 24.76 23.70
C ASN A 447 -1.86 23.49 24.34
N ILE A 448 -1.60 23.51 25.66
CA ILE A 448 -1.06 22.35 26.35
C ILE A 448 -1.87 21.97 27.59
N LYS A 449 -2.07 20.66 27.81
CA LYS A 449 -2.82 20.11 28.95
C LYS A 449 -2.23 18.77 29.42
N HIS A 450 -2.19 18.53 30.73
CA HIS A 450 -1.74 17.23 31.29
C HIS A 450 -0.38 16.75 30.79
N THR A 451 0.50 17.67 30.40
CA THR A 451 1.71 17.34 29.64
C THR A 451 2.96 17.60 30.47
N VAL A 452 3.91 16.67 30.40
CA VAL A 452 5.26 16.84 30.93
C VAL A 452 6.14 17.42 29.83
N ILE A 453 6.73 18.59 30.05
CA ILE A 453 7.79 19.17 29.21
C ILE A 453 8.96 19.49 30.13
N ALA A 454 9.85 18.53 30.34
CA ALA A 454 10.91 18.64 31.33
C ALA A 454 12.12 17.77 31.00
N GLY A 455 13.30 18.17 31.48
CA GLY A 455 14.54 17.41 31.27
C GLY A 455 15.07 17.50 29.83
N ASN A 456 14.70 18.55 29.10
CA ASN A 456 15.28 18.87 27.79
C ASN A 456 16.56 19.71 27.99
N THR A 457 17.42 19.79 26.98
CA THR A 457 18.76 20.41 27.09
C THR A 457 18.97 21.49 26.03
N ALA A 458 19.06 22.75 26.46
CA ALA A 458 19.54 23.86 25.63
C ALA A 458 21.07 23.91 25.66
N THR A 459 21.70 23.84 24.48
CA THR A 459 23.17 23.79 24.35
C THR A 459 23.84 25.15 24.48
N SER A 460 23.13 26.25 24.20
CA SER A 460 23.63 27.62 24.43
C SER A 460 22.55 28.64 24.85
N GLY A 461 21.27 28.25 24.86
CA GLY A 461 20.15 29.10 25.29
C GLY A 461 19.73 28.89 26.75
N THR A 462 18.82 29.74 27.22
CA THR A 462 18.28 29.74 28.59
C THR A 462 17.00 28.94 28.76
N ASN A 463 16.40 28.44 27.66
CA ASN A 463 15.04 27.91 27.61
C ASN A 463 15.06 26.42 27.25
N PRO A 464 15.44 25.51 28.17
CA PRO A 464 15.57 24.10 27.82
C PRO A 464 14.24 23.45 27.45
N ASP A 465 13.14 23.77 28.13
CA ASP A 465 11.89 23.03 28.00
C ASP A 465 10.86 23.71 27.08
N VAL A 466 10.61 25.01 27.26
CA VAL A 466 9.59 25.76 26.50
C VAL A 466 10.13 27.10 26.01
N GLY A 467 9.73 27.54 24.81
CA GLY A 467 10.07 28.86 24.28
C GLY A 467 8.96 29.46 23.40
N GLY A 468 8.73 30.76 23.52
CA GLY A 468 7.59 31.45 22.91
C GLY A 468 6.30 31.34 23.74
N ASP A 469 5.18 31.83 23.23
CA ASP A 469 3.93 31.94 24.01
C ASP A 469 3.14 30.63 24.05
N PHE A 470 2.58 30.27 25.22
CA PHE A 470 1.72 29.10 25.40
C PHE A 470 0.41 29.45 26.11
N THR A 471 -0.66 28.77 25.71
CA THR A 471 -1.92 28.70 26.44
C THR A 471 -1.95 27.42 27.26
N SER A 472 -1.83 27.56 28.58
CA SER A 472 -2.05 26.43 29.49
C SER A 472 -3.54 26.16 29.69
N ASN A 473 -3.93 24.90 29.50
CA ASN A 473 -5.24 24.36 29.89
C ASN A 473 -5.17 23.57 31.22
N GLY A 474 -4.09 23.76 31.98
CA GLY A 474 -3.88 23.25 33.33
C GLY A 474 -3.21 21.89 33.42
N TYR A 475 -2.76 21.61 34.65
CA TYR A 475 -2.15 20.34 35.08
C TYR A 475 -0.94 19.89 34.24
N ASN A 476 -0.10 20.83 33.80
CA ASN A 476 1.16 20.56 33.12
C ASN A 476 2.32 20.49 34.13
N LEU A 477 3.39 19.81 33.74
CA LEU A 477 4.65 19.79 34.49
C LEU A 477 5.76 20.30 33.57
N ILE A 478 6.21 21.52 33.83
CA ILE A 478 7.29 22.19 33.09
C ILE A 478 8.56 22.17 33.94
N GLY A 479 9.63 21.61 33.39
CA GLY A 479 10.88 21.44 34.12
C GLY A 479 11.53 22.77 34.47
N ALA A 480 11.86 23.57 33.47
CA ALA A 480 12.37 24.92 33.62
C ALA A 480 11.67 25.84 32.63
N ASP A 481 10.88 26.75 33.19
CA ASP A 481 10.40 27.94 32.48
C ASP A 481 11.33 29.13 32.79
N THR A 482 11.46 30.07 31.85
CA THR A 482 12.42 31.16 31.96
C THR A 482 11.86 32.40 32.62
N SER A 483 12.68 33.05 33.43
CA SER A 483 12.43 34.38 34.02
C SER A 483 12.60 35.55 33.04
N ASP A 484 12.94 35.30 31.76
CA ASP A 484 13.09 36.33 30.74
C ASP A 484 11.90 36.22 29.77
N ASN A 485 10.79 36.86 30.15
CA ASN A 485 9.56 37.01 29.38
C ASN A 485 8.69 35.73 29.16
N SER A 486 8.16 35.19 30.25
CA SER A 486 6.82 34.57 30.33
C SER A 486 6.45 33.50 29.28
N ALA A 487 7.40 32.72 28.76
CA ALA A 487 7.13 31.74 27.70
C ALA A 487 5.96 30.82 28.07
N PHE A 488 5.96 30.31 29.31
CA PHE A 488 4.82 29.60 29.86
C PHE A 488 4.28 30.31 31.09
N THR A 489 3.15 31.01 30.99
CA THR A 489 2.48 31.53 32.19
C THR A 489 1.72 30.38 32.85
N PRO A 490 2.10 29.91 34.05
CA PRO A 490 1.42 28.78 34.68
C PRO A 490 -0.05 29.11 34.96
N GLY A 491 -0.93 28.25 34.48
CA GLY A 491 -2.36 28.26 34.74
C GLY A 491 -2.74 27.40 35.96
N ASN A 492 -4.00 27.00 36.03
CA ASN A 492 -4.55 26.25 37.17
C ASN A 492 -3.85 24.89 37.33
N ASN A 493 -3.24 24.68 38.51
CA ASN A 493 -2.60 23.44 38.93
C ASN A 493 -1.43 22.97 38.04
N ASP A 494 -0.84 23.88 37.27
CA ASP A 494 0.44 23.62 36.63
C ASP A 494 1.56 23.57 37.68
N GLN A 495 2.56 22.75 37.41
CA GLN A 495 3.81 22.68 38.15
C GLN A 495 4.91 23.19 37.23
N ALA A 496 5.60 24.27 37.61
CA ALA A 496 6.68 24.82 36.82
C ALA A 496 7.92 25.05 37.71
N GLY A 497 9.06 24.51 37.28
CA GLY A 497 10.36 24.88 37.85
C GLY A 497 10.95 26.08 37.13
N THR A 498 12.16 26.48 37.56
CA THR A 498 12.90 27.59 36.94
C THR A 498 14.20 27.07 36.33
N VAL A 499 14.86 27.86 35.49
CA VAL A 499 16.19 27.52 34.96
C VAL A 499 17.23 27.28 36.07
N VAL A 500 17.11 27.99 37.19
CA VAL A 500 18.03 27.85 38.35
C VAL A 500 17.69 26.63 39.20
N THR A 501 16.39 26.34 39.35
CA THR A 501 15.88 25.19 40.10
C THR A 501 14.89 24.41 39.25
N PRO A 502 15.37 23.62 38.27
CA PRO A 502 14.47 22.87 37.40
C PRO A 502 13.69 21.82 38.19
N LEU A 503 12.40 21.71 37.91
CA LEU A 503 11.54 20.68 38.42
C LEU A 503 11.85 19.36 37.71
N ASN A 504 12.33 18.38 38.46
CA ASN A 504 12.62 17.07 37.91
C ASN A 504 11.34 16.20 37.89
N PRO A 505 10.87 15.74 36.72
CA PRO A 505 9.70 14.86 36.61
C PRO A 505 9.96 13.43 37.12
N LYS A 506 11.21 13.07 37.45
CA LYS A 506 11.65 11.73 37.87
C LYS A 506 11.16 10.64 36.93
N LEU A 507 11.55 10.76 35.67
CA LEU A 507 11.26 9.79 34.62
C LEU A 507 12.30 8.68 34.59
N SER A 508 11.87 7.46 34.35
CA SER A 508 12.74 6.34 33.97
C SER A 508 13.23 6.51 32.53
N ALA A 509 14.23 5.73 32.12
CA ALA A 509 14.71 5.72 30.73
C ALA A 509 13.58 5.34 29.75
N LEU A 510 13.71 5.78 28.50
CA LEU A 510 12.77 5.42 27.42
C LEU A 510 12.84 3.91 27.18
N ALA A 511 11.73 3.20 27.37
CA ALA A 511 11.70 1.75 27.28
C ALA A 511 10.35 1.23 26.78
N ALA A 512 10.32 -0.06 26.42
CA ALA A 512 9.09 -0.77 26.12
C ALA A 512 8.38 -1.13 27.44
N ASN A 513 7.54 -0.23 27.95
CA ASN A 513 6.83 -0.42 29.23
C ASN A 513 5.48 -1.15 29.05
N GLY A 514 5.42 -2.10 28.11
CA GLY A 514 4.28 -3.00 27.90
C GLY A 514 3.20 -2.55 26.89
N GLY A 515 3.34 -1.37 26.29
CA GLY A 515 2.48 -0.87 25.20
C GLY A 515 3.04 -1.10 23.79
N PRO A 516 2.32 -0.68 22.74
CA PRO A 516 2.78 -0.81 21.34
C PRO A 516 3.93 0.14 20.99
N THR A 517 4.12 1.21 21.78
CA THR A 517 5.15 2.23 21.59
C THR A 517 5.89 2.50 22.90
N LYS A 518 7.08 3.08 22.82
CA LYS A 518 7.94 3.30 24.00
C LYS A 518 7.43 4.47 24.85
N THR A 519 7.62 4.40 26.15
CA THR A 519 7.24 5.47 27.09
C THR A 519 8.34 5.71 28.11
N HIS A 520 8.22 6.81 28.85
CA HIS A 520 8.96 7.03 30.09
C HIS A 520 8.05 6.71 31.27
N ALA A 521 8.34 5.65 32.03
CA ALA A 521 7.62 5.35 33.26
C ALA A 521 7.98 6.38 34.35
N LEU A 522 7.02 6.73 35.20
CA LEU A 522 7.26 7.60 36.36
C LEU A 522 7.96 6.80 37.48
N GLN A 523 8.99 7.39 38.08
CA GLN A 523 9.65 6.82 39.26
C GLN A 523 8.86 7.16 40.53
N THR A 524 9.05 6.35 41.58
CA THR A 524 8.45 6.62 42.90
C THR A 524 8.78 8.03 43.40
N GLY A 525 7.75 8.74 43.86
CA GLY A 525 7.86 10.12 44.31
C GLY A 525 8.04 11.14 43.19
N SER A 526 7.72 10.77 41.94
CA SER A 526 7.59 11.72 40.84
C SER A 526 6.49 12.75 41.15
N PRO A 527 6.74 14.05 40.89
CA PRO A 527 5.72 15.09 41.03
C PRO A 527 4.56 14.97 40.02
N ALA A 528 4.68 14.11 39.01
CA ALA A 528 3.62 13.86 38.03
C ALA A 528 2.58 12.82 38.48
N ILE A 529 2.89 12.01 39.51
CA ILE A 529 2.00 10.95 40.00
C ILE A 529 0.77 11.55 40.67
N ASP A 530 -0.42 11.08 40.28
CA ASP A 530 -1.73 11.49 40.75
C ASP A 530 -1.87 13.03 40.76
N ALA A 531 -1.31 13.71 39.76
CA ALA A 531 -1.20 15.17 39.72
C ALA A 531 -2.05 15.83 38.62
N GLY A 532 -2.68 15.05 37.75
CA GLY A 532 -3.54 15.57 36.68
C GLY A 532 -4.92 16.03 37.15
N ASP A 533 -5.88 16.16 36.23
CA ASP A 533 -7.25 16.59 36.57
C ASP A 533 -7.99 15.49 37.37
N PRO A 534 -8.47 15.76 38.61
CA PRO A 534 -9.23 14.78 39.40
C PRO A 534 -10.62 14.49 38.83
N SER A 535 -11.10 15.33 37.91
CA SER A 535 -12.36 15.16 37.18
C SER A 535 -12.14 14.71 35.74
N PHE A 536 -10.96 14.15 35.44
CA PHE A 536 -10.61 13.76 34.08
C PHE A 536 -11.67 12.83 33.47
N SER A 537 -12.10 13.20 32.28
CA SER A 537 -12.96 12.40 31.41
C SER A 537 -12.42 12.49 29.98
N GLY A 538 -12.53 11.41 29.21
CA GLY A 538 -12.00 11.34 27.86
C GLY A 538 -11.31 10.01 27.59
N LEU A 539 -9.98 9.98 27.66
CA LEU A 539 -9.19 8.79 27.37
C LEU A 539 -9.42 7.71 28.44
N THR A 540 -9.60 6.46 27.99
CA THR A 540 -9.77 5.31 28.89
C THR A 540 -8.46 4.62 29.23
N THR A 541 -7.43 4.82 28.41
CA THR A 541 -6.10 4.22 28.56
C THR A 541 -5.01 5.27 28.39
N ASP A 542 -3.84 5.01 28.98
CA ASP A 542 -2.64 5.81 28.71
C ASP A 542 -2.01 5.42 27.35
N GLN A 543 -0.82 5.94 27.01
CA GLN A 543 -0.17 5.66 25.72
C GLN A 543 0.00 4.15 25.45
N ARG A 544 0.09 3.30 26.48
CA ARG A 544 0.29 1.86 26.32
C ARG A 544 -0.96 1.15 25.83
N GLY A 545 -2.12 1.79 25.89
CA GLY A 545 -3.38 1.27 25.37
C GLY A 545 -4.02 0.21 26.26
N THR A 546 -4.67 -0.78 25.64
CA THR A 546 -5.47 -1.79 26.34
C THR A 546 -4.69 -2.48 27.46
N GLY A 547 -5.29 -2.54 28.66
CA GLY A 547 -4.67 -3.09 29.87
C GLY A 547 -4.05 -2.05 30.80
N TYR A 548 -3.90 -0.80 30.34
CA TYR A 548 -3.31 0.29 31.11
C TYR A 548 -4.32 1.44 31.22
N ALA A 549 -5.17 1.37 32.25
CA ALA A 549 -6.21 2.38 32.48
C ALA A 549 -5.60 3.78 32.63
N ARG A 550 -6.28 4.81 32.13
CA ARG A 550 -5.81 6.20 32.23
C ARG A 550 -6.04 6.82 33.60
N VAL A 551 -7.08 6.37 34.32
CA VAL A 551 -7.42 6.87 35.65
C VAL A 551 -7.12 5.77 36.65
N VAL A 552 -6.08 5.95 37.47
CA VAL A 552 -5.70 5.06 38.56
C VAL A 552 -5.81 5.82 39.88
N ASN A 553 -6.19 5.16 40.97
CA ASN A 553 -6.43 5.81 42.27
C ASN A 553 -7.40 7.01 42.24
N GLY A 554 -8.28 7.08 41.24
CA GLY A 554 -9.26 8.16 41.08
C GLY A 554 -8.71 9.45 40.47
N ARG A 555 -7.46 9.45 39.97
CA ARG A 555 -6.83 10.59 39.31
C ARG A 555 -6.01 10.11 38.11
N ILE A 556 -5.55 11.03 37.27
CA ILE A 556 -4.56 10.70 36.24
C ILE A 556 -3.19 11.25 36.67
N ASP A 557 -2.15 10.64 36.15
CA ASP A 557 -0.83 11.22 36.11
C ASP A 557 -0.72 12.30 35.03
N ILE A 558 0.20 13.25 35.24
CA ILE A 558 0.63 14.19 34.19
C ILE A 558 1.58 13.45 33.25
N GLY A 559 1.32 13.50 31.95
CA GLY A 559 2.17 12.90 30.92
C GLY A 559 1.51 11.78 30.13
N ALA A 560 2.31 11.03 29.37
CA ALA A 560 1.83 9.94 28.52
C ALA A 560 1.65 8.60 29.23
N PHE A 561 2.21 8.46 30.42
CA PHE A 561 2.24 7.23 31.21
C PHE A 561 1.44 7.40 32.50
N GLU A 562 0.65 6.38 32.83
CA GLU A 562 -0.10 6.27 34.08
C GLU A 562 0.57 5.25 35.03
N SER A 563 0.87 5.67 36.24
CA SER A 563 1.55 4.83 37.22
C SER A 563 0.62 3.75 37.74
N PRO A 564 1.11 2.52 37.94
CA PRO A 564 0.33 1.53 38.67
C PRO A 564 0.13 2.00 40.12
N PRO A 565 -0.87 1.43 40.83
CA PRO A 565 -1.04 1.69 42.25
C PRO A 565 0.27 1.43 43.02
N PRO A 566 0.58 2.23 44.06
CA PRO A 566 1.75 2.01 44.90
C PRO A 566 1.77 0.59 45.48
N VAL A 567 2.95 -0.04 45.50
CA VAL A 567 3.13 -1.32 46.17
C VAL A 567 3.04 -1.09 47.68
N VAL A 568 2.13 -1.79 48.35
CA VAL A 568 1.95 -1.74 49.81
C VAL A 568 2.55 -3.00 50.42
N VAL A 569 3.42 -2.86 51.41
CA VAL A 569 3.96 -3.98 52.19
C VAL A 569 3.33 -4.09 53.56
N SER A 570 3.13 -5.33 54.03
CA SER A 570 2.57 -5.62 55.35
C SER A 570 3.31 -6.79 56.00
N ILE A 571 3.69 -6.64 57.27
CA ILE A 571 4.25 -7.72 58.08
C ILE A 571 3.15 -8.46 58.84
N SER A 572 3.31 -9.77 59.00
CA SER A 572 2.44 -10.64 59.81
C SER A 572 3.19 -11.16 61.03
N GLY A 573 2.45 -11.36 62.13
CA GLY A 573 3.00 -11.90 63.37
C GLY A 573 3.45 -13.34 63.22
N ALA A 574 4.33 -13.77 64.12
CA ALA A 574 4.88 -15.12 64.16
C ALA A 574 4.97 -15.61 65.61
N GLY A 575 5.12 -16.92 65.79
CA GLY A 575 5.45 -17.49 67.10
C GLY A 575 6.29 -18.75 66.93
N ALA A 576 7.11 -19.03 67.94
CA ALA A 576 7.96 -20.22 67.99
C ALA A 576 8.18 -20.63 69.45
N ALA A 577 8.51 -21.90 69.66
CA ALA A 577 9.03 -22.34 70.94
C ALA A 577 10.44 -21.75 71.18
N GLU A 578 10.87 -21.74 72.43
CA GLU A 578 12.25 -21.44 72.81
C GLU A 578 13.26 -22.32 72.07
N GLY A 579 14.44 -21.76 71.80
CA GLY A 579 15.47 -22.36 70.93
C GLY A 579 15.11 -22.47 69.44
N GLY A 580 13.92 -22.03 69.03
CA GLY A 580 13.43 -22.01 67.66
C GLY A 580 13.78 -20.76 66.85
N ALA A 581 13.25 -20.69 65.63
CA ALA A 581 13.35 -19.52 64.78
C ALA A 581 11.95 -19.08 64.32
N MET A 582 11.60 -17.83 64.62
CA MET A 582 10.37 -17.19 64.15
C MET A 582 10.56 -16.64 62.74
N ALA A 583 9.61 -16.94 61.86
CA ALA A 583 9.57 -16.45 60.49
C ALA A 583 8.43 -15.43 60.31
N PHE A 584 8.77 -14.14 60.35
CA PHE A 584 7.83 -13.07 60.06
C PHE A 584 7.69 -12.90 58.56
N THR A 585 6.48 -13.13 58.02
CA THR A 585 6.23 -12.96 56.59
C THR A 585 5.87 -11.51 56.29
N VAL A 586 6.61 -10.90 55.36
CA VAL A 586 6.32 -9.58 54.78
C VAL A 586 5.74 -9.79 53.39
N SER A 587 4.44 -9.53 53.24
CA SER A 587 3.73 -9.62 51.96
C SER A 587 3.68 -8.26 51.27
N ARG A 588 3.44 -8.26 49.95
CA ARG A 588 3.24 -7.05 49.14
C ARG A 588 1.98 -7.12 48.28
N SER A 589 1.34 -5.99 48.03
CA SER A 589 0.06 -5.89 47.29
C SER A 589 0.16 -6.15 45.78
N SER A 590 1.36 -6.06 45.21
CA SER A 590 1.66 -6.31 43.79
C SER A 590 3.07 -6.87 43.68
N SER A 591 3.31 -7.79 42.74
CA SER A 591 4.63 -8.37 42.50
C SER A 591 5.50 -7.56 41.52
N SER A 592 5.02 -6.41 41.04
CA SER A 592 5.76 -5.58 40.08
C SER A 592 6.82 -4.72 40.76
N GLY A 593 8.06 -4.78 40.26
CA GLY A 593 9.21 -4.04 40.75
C GLY A 593 9.88 -4.67 41.98
N ALA A 594 11.18 -4.42 42.14
CA ALA A 594 11.90 -4.74 43.35
C ALA A 594 11.64 -3.67 44.43
N ILE A 595 11.48 -4.10 45.69
CA ILE A 595 11.24 -3.23 46.84
C ILE A 595 12.12 -3.64 48.00
N SER A 596 12.36 -2.73 48.93
CA SER A 596 13.03 -3.04 50.19
C SER A 596 12.41 -2.30 51.36
N VAL A 597 12.52 -2.89 52.56
CA VAL A 597 12.17 -2.26 53.83
C VAL A 597 13.23 -2.58 54.87
N ASN A 598 13.51 -1.61 55.74
CA ASN A 598 14.27 -1.87 56.94
C ASN A 598 13.37 -2.49 58.00
N TYR A 599 13.94 -3.28 58.90
CA TYR A 599 13.25 -3.83 60.06
C TYR A 599 14.11 -3.72 61.31
N THR A 600 13.47 -3.61 62.48
CA THR A 600 14.12 -3.72 63.79
C THR A 600 13.18 -4.40 64.77
N THR A 601 13.75 -5.21 65.67
CA THR A 601 13.03 -5.73 66.84
C THR A 601 12.99 -4.69 67.96
N ALA A 602 11.97 -4.76 68.80
CA ALA A 602 11.84 -4.00 70.03
C ALA A 602 11.25 -4.89 71.12
N ASP A 603 11.79 -4.76 72.33
CA ASP A 603 11.39 -5.54 73.50
C ASP A 603 9.93 -5.30 73.87
N GLY A 604 9.31 -6.34 74.43
CA GLY A 604 7.97 -6.30 75.02
C GLY A 604 8.02 -6.90 76.42
N THR A 605 7.32 -8.02 76.63
CA THR A 605 7.59 -8.86 77.80
C THR A 605 8.85 -9.69 77.59
N ALA A 606 9.13 -10.10 76.35
CA ALA A 606 10.41 -10.68 75.94
C ALA A 606 11.47 -9.58 75.72
N ILE A 607 12.68 -9.82 76.22
CA ILE A 607 13.85 -8.95 76.26
C ILE A 607 14.99 -9.52 75.40
N ALA A 608 15.54 -8.69 74.51
CA ALA A 608 16.65 -9.09 73.66
C ALA A 608 17.90 -9.47 74.48
N GLY A 609 18.47 -10.65 74.17
CA GLY A 609 19.65 -11.20 74.84
C GLY A 609 19.35 -12.14 76.00
N SER A 610 18.11 -12.13 76.52
CA SER A 610 17.59 -13.18 77.41
C SER A 610 16.73 -14.16 76.61
N ASP A 611 15.69 -13.66 75.93
CA ASP A 611 14.60 -14.52 75.42
C ASP A 611 14.68 -14.65 73.88
N TYR A 612 15.27 -13.66 73.21
CA TYR A 612 15.51 -13.69 71.77
C TYR A 612 16.75 -12.90 71.36
N TYR A 613 17.28 -13.19 70.17
CA TYR A 613 18.36 -12.40 69.59
C TYR A 613 17.79 -11.17 68.87
N GLY A 614 18.08 -9.98 69.38
CA GLY A 614 17.69 -8.71 68.73
C GLY A 614 18.12 -8.67 67.27
N ALA A 615 17.20 -8.32 66.38
CA ALA A 615 17.41 -8.36 64.94
C ALA A 615 17.08 -7.02 64.29
N SER A 616 17.96 -6.56 63.41
CA SER A 616 17.68 -5.44 62.52
C SER A 616 18.37 -5.65 61.18
N GLY A 617 17.84 -5.04 60.13
CA GLY A 617 18.42 -5.16 58.80
C GLY A 617 17.50 -4.64 57.71
N THR A 618 17.81 -5.00 56.47
CA THR A 618 16.99 -4.66 55.30
C THR A 618 16.48 -5.94 54.66
N LEU A 619 15.16 -6.08 54.54
CA LEU A 619 14.54 -7.11 53.71
C LEU A 619 14.37 -6.55 52.29
N SER A 620 14.98 -7.21 51.32
CA SER A 620 14.75 -6.95 49.89
C SER A 620 13.87 -8.06 49.31
N ILE A 621 12.82 -7.68 48.59
CA ILE A 621 11.98 -8.61 47.85
C ILE A 621 12.18 -8.28 46.36
N ALA A 622 12.53 -9.28 45.55
CA ALA A 622 12.80 -9.09 44.12
C ALA A 622 11.51 -8.83 43.31
N ASP A 623 11.67 -8.36 42.08
CA ASP A 623 10.58 -8.29 41.11
C ASP A 623 10.00 -9.70 40.84
N GLY A 624 8.69 -9.79 40.63
CA GLY A 624 7.96 -11.04 40.44
C GLY A 624 7.72 -11.85 41.72
N VAL A 625 8.30 -11.46 42.87
CA VAL A 625 8.16 -12.18 44.15
C VAL A 625 7.08 -11.53 45.02
N SER A 626 6.19 -12.34 45.61
CA SER A 626 5.01 -11.86 46.35
C SER A 626 5.24 -11.61 47.85
N SER A 627 6.32 -12.14 48.42
CA SER A 627 6.66 -11.96 49.84
C SER A 627 8.14 -12.21 50.13
N GLY A 628 8.58 -11.81 51.33
CA GLY A 628 9.87 -12.17 51.91
C GLY A 628 9.71 -12.50 53.39
N THR A 629 10.79 -13.00 54.00
CA THR A 629 10.77 -13.44 55.40
C THR A 629 11.86 -12.74 56.20
N ILE A 630 11.50 -12.24 57.38
CA ILE A 630 12.44 -11.82 58.42
C ILE A 630 12.49 -12.95 59.46
N THR A 631 13.70 -13.39 59.78
CA THR A 631 13.90 -14.46 60.76
C THR A 631 14.49 -13.89 62.05
N VAL A 632 13.85 -14.19 63.18
CA VAL A 632 14.34 -13.87 64.53
C VAL A 632 14.48 -15.18 65.30
N SER A 633 15.66 -15.46 65.83
CA SER A 633 15.91 -16.67 66.62
C SER A 633 15.57 -16.43 68.10
N THR A 634 14.90 -17.38 68.73
CA THR A 634 14.65 -17.39 70.18
C THR A 634 15.83 -18.04 70.89
N ILE A 635 16.01 -17.69 72.16
CA ILE A 635 17.00 -18.32 73.04
C ILE A 635 16.31 -19.49 73.73
N ASP A 636 17.07 -20.52 74.05
CA ASP A 636 16.62 -21.70 74.80
C ASP A 636 17.24 -21.62 76.19
N ASP A 637 16.43 -21.71 77.23
CA ASP A 637 16.95 -21.87 78.58
C ASP A 637 16.27 -22.98 79.39
N SER A 638 16.27 -22.88 80.72
CA SER A 638 15.76 -23.94 81.60
C SER A 638 14.77 -23.43 82.64
N LEU A 639 14.34 -22.18 82.51
CA LEU A 639 13.32 -21.55 83.33
C LEU A 639 11.95 -21.83 82.71
N ASP A 640 10.97 -22.14 83.56
CA ASP A 640 9.56 -22.26 83.16
C ASP A 640 8.95 -20.86 83.20
N GLU A 641 8.55 -20.36 82.03
CA GLU A 641 8.10 -18.98 81.84
C GLU A 641 6.73 -18.90 81.16
N ASP A 642 5.97 -17.83 81.45
CA ASP A 642 4.73 -17.54 80.72
C ASP A 642 5.07 -17.12 79.28
N ALA A 643 4.15 -17.33 78.33
CA ALA A 643 4.38 -16.91 76.95
C ALA A 643 4.70 -15.41 76.82
N GLU A 644 5.82 -15.10 76.21
CA GLU A 644 6.34 -13.74 76.11
C GLU A 644 6.24 -13.17 74.70
N ALA A 645 6.33 -11.84 74.56
CA ALA A 645 6.23 -11.19 73.27
C ALA A 645 7.22 -10.05 73.07
N PHE A 646 7.71 -9.91 71.84
CA PHE A 646 8.44 -8.76 71.32
C PHE A 646 7.80 -8.27 70.01
N THR A 647 8.27 -7.16 69.46
CA THR A 647 7.71 -6.57 68.23
C THR A 647 8.75 -6.44 67.13
N VAL A 648 8.37 -6.68 65.87
CA VAL A 648 9.17 -6.34 64.68
C VAL A 648 8.52 -5.16 63.97
N THR A 649 9.27 -4.08 63.74
CA THR A 649 8.78 -2.86 63.07
C THR A 649 9.50 -2.63 61.74
N LEU A 650 8.73 -2.41 60.67
CA LEU A 650 9.22 -2.02 59.35
C LEU A 650 9.43 -0.50 59.25
N SER A 651 10.43 -0.07 58.50
CA SER A 651 10.76 1.34 58.27
C SER A 651 11.44 1.56 56.93
N SER A 652 11.61 2.84 56.55
CA SER A 652 12.38 3.27 55.36
C SER A 652 12.09 2.46 54.09
N PRO A 653 10.81 2.35 53.65
CA PRO A 653 10.49 1.61 52.44
C PRO A 653 11.10 2.27 51.20
N VAL A 654 11.53 1.46 50.25
CA VAL A 654 11.97 1.88 48.91
C VAL A 654 11.06 1.23 47.88
N ASN A 655 10.53 2.03 46.94
CA ASN A 655 9.57 1.61 45.91
C ASN A 655 8.27 0.98 46.45
N ALA A 656 7.95 1.22 47.72
CA ALA A 656 6.73 0.74 48.38
C ALA A 656 6.28 1.73 49.45
N THR A 657 5.06 1.55 49.94
CA THR A 657 4.56 2.16 51.18
C THR A 657 4.29 1.07 52.22
N ILE A 658 4.36 1.42 53.50
CA ILE A 658 4.09 0.48 54.59
C ILE A 658 2.59 0.55 54.92
N GLY A 659 1.91 -0.58 54.80
CA GLY A 659 0.55 -0.80 55.30
C GLY A 659 0.60 -1.20 56.78
N THR A 660 0.63 -2.50 57.07
CA THR A 660 0.90 -2.99 58.43
C THR A 660 2.40 -2.98 58.69
N GLY A 661 2.87 -1.98 59.46
CA GLY A 661 4.29 -1.76 59.73
C GLY A 661 4.85 -2.40 60.99
N SER A 662 4.03 -3.07 61.79
CA SER A 662 4.45 -3.68 63.05
C SER A 662 3.71 -4.98 63.30
N ALA A 663 4.42 -5.99 63.78
CA ALA A 663 3.88 -7.31 64.09
C ALA A 663 4.53 -7.89 65.36
N GLY A 664 3.72 -8.57 66.18
CA GLY A 664 4.20 -9.25 67.38
C GLY A 664 4.82 -10.62 67.07
N GLY A 665 5.91 -10.94 67.78
CA GLY A 665 6.48 -12.28 67.92
C GLY A 665 6.12 -12.84 69.28
N THR A 666 5.57 -14.05 69.35
CA THR A 666 5.26 -14.74 70.62
C THR A 666 6.17 -15.94 70.83
N ILE A 667 6.89 -15.96 71.96
CA ILE A 667 7.74 -17.07 72.39
C ILE A 667 6.90 -17.96 73.29
N TYR A 668 6.96 -19.27 73.06
CA TYR A 668 6.35 -20.28 73.93
C TYR A 668 7.47 -21.08 74.60
N ASP A 669 7.34 -21.32 75.90
CA ASP A 669 8.21 -22.26 76.61
C ASP A 669 8.11 -23.68 76.00
N ASN A 670 9.16 -24.49 76.16
CA ASN A 670 9.39 -25.73 75.41
C ASN A 670 8.98 -27.05 76.08
#